data_AF-A0A843H2D7-F1
#
_entry.id   AF-A0A843H2D7-F1
#
_cell.length_a   1.000
_cell.length_b   1.000
_cell.length_c   1.000
_cell.angle_alpha   90.00
_cell.angle_beta   90.00
_cell.angle_gamma   90.00
#
_symmetry.space_group_name_H-M   'P 1'
#
loop_
_entity.id
_entity.type
_entity.pdbx_description
1 polymer ?
#
loop_
_entity_poly.entity_id
_entity_poly.type
_entity_poly.pdbx_seq_one_letter_code
_entity_poly.pdbx_strand_id
1 'polypeptide(L)'
;MKKIDFTPKEYHKNFPYGNDQTTDPRLVGWPSCLSPFLSTVSGPRVEMFASHIKQAMVTKGTEMPAIFSGFEMESAKYTFNETRRKEDVIVLAVIPRYANIRGMNNGDSPWSTVIYEGCDSKKVGYFNIPSYFLGNNGFGWDYKKLIPVTEGMFLPKEETVACSPAISGNEYGYGVNLNTVYLSVQEVIEDSIWISDRAAEKFSSTEYRTMVIDLSRDMQPLNRNKNSDDDVKIFPDIGECVGDDGILAAFRPTNIKTWPADIGSKNRNQINSISDKVFRIKPGSQIINMEFIIRGGTVPNCNYSQVERYHEATIEYWNKIYQIYRTVGSKPITREFNTLVTHAICFLRGYGVPLYHGKNNELVTDSLSRRAEFKGFEKSNYPVDFIQVEITYKTKREVKIGFKVTDRCGGKGIVSKITPLEEMPRDEYGNYADIVIDPNAVTNRLNAAQFWEQCINHISEIVKRKVLATMEVSIEDAFEILLEWLSDVRVNYANLVRETYPTLEDKKGFLMWIKNKDFIPIHIPPFYQGIGGEEKGNLDSLKRVRELARKWEAEPTHISWIERDENNLPITIKTKCKTIIGKKYVMCLEKIPHPHAPGPSRLSQFGSPGKPSGKEDKAVSENPVRMGEDEVRIMTGVLGAKTMENLMTILGTSKKGFDEFLDNSFNSPTPTALEKMNISYQELVDSNGTLGIFHHINRTLGIDTKHTEVTQEDIDFLLKGEEDNDPNPTDGS
;
A
#
# COMPACT_ATOMS: atom_id res chain seq x y z
N MET A 1 -1.92 12.64 14.62
CA MET A 1 -2.84 13.66 14.06
C MET A 1 -3.57 14.33 15.21
N LYS A 2 -3.60 15.67 15.28
CA LYS A 2 -4.25 16.41 16.39
C LYS A 2 -5.78 16.32 16.22
N LYS A 3 -6.49 16.12 17.34
CA LYS A 3 -7.96 16.24 17.41
C LYS A 3 -8.36 17.62 16.90
N ILE A 4 -9.27 17.65 15.94
CA ILE A 4 -9.89 18.87 15.45
C ILE A 4 -11.13 19.07 16.34
N ASP A 5 -11.03 19.97 17.33
CA ASP A 5 -12.14 20.35 18.19
C ASP A 5 -12.90 21.53 17.54
N PHE A 6 -14.06 21.27 16.97
CA PHE A 6 -15.05 22.31 16.66
C PHE A 6 -16.19 22.18 17.66
N THR A 7 -16.70 23.28 18.20
CA THR A 7 -18.00 23.30 18.93
C THR A 7 -19.18 23.16 17.94
N PRO A 8 -20.39 22.70 18.35
CA PRO A 8 -21.52 22.53 17.43
C PRO A 8 -21.89 23.84 16.69
N LYS A 9 -21.77 24.99 17.37
CA LYS A 9 -22.02 26.31 16.78
C LYS A 9 -20.95 26.73 15.76
N GLU A 10 -19.71 26.31 15.94
CA GLU A 10 -18.62 26.58 14.98
C GLU A 10 -18.70 25.67 13.75
N TYR A 11 -19.20 24.44 13.89
CA TYR A 11 -19.40 23.53 12.76
C TYR A 11 -20.37 24.11 11.74
N HIS A 12 -21.58 24.53 12.15
CA HIS A 12 -22.55 25.14 11.23
C HIS A 12 -22.10 26.49 10.64
N LYS A 13 -21.24 27.23 11.35
CA LYS A 13 -20.67 28.49 10.87
C LYS A 13 -19.58 28.29 9.80
N ASN A 14 -18.81 27.21 9.90
CA ASN A 14 -17.70 26.91 9.00
C ASN A 14 -18.08 25.91 7.87
N PHE A 15 -19.22 25.21 8.00
CA PHE A 15 -19.74 24.26 7.00
C PHE A 15 -21.20 24.60 6.64
N PRO A 16 -21.44 25.70 5.89
CA PRO A 16 -22.80 26.17 5.58
C PRO A 16 -23.63 25.14 4.77
N TYR A 17 -22.97 24.23 4.07
CA TYR A 17 -23.57 23.13 3.32
C TYR A 17 -23.91 21.89 4.18
N GLY A 18 -23.72 21.92 5.50
CA GLY A 18 -24.02 20.81 6.42
C GLY A 18 -25.27 21.01 7.29
N ASN A 19 -26.09 22.04 7.03
CA ASN A 19 -27.17 22.47 7.93
C ASN A 19 -28.42 21.57 7.92
N ASP A 20 -28.59 20.73 6.91
CA ASP A 20 -29.70 19.78 6.73
C ASP A 20 -29.32 18.34 7.09
N GLN A 21 -28.31 18.18 7.93
CA GLN A 21 -27.93 16.88 8.49
C GLN A 21 -28.81 16.56 9.70
N THR A 22 -29.28 15.33 9.79
CA THR A 22 -30.11 14.87 10.92
C THR A 22 -29.32 14.69 12.21
N THR A 23 -28.00 14.65 12.11
CA THR A 23 -27.11 14.21 13.18
C THR A 23 -25.77 14.88 13.02
N ASP A 24 -25.10 15.13 14.14
CA ASP A 24 -23.81 15.78 14.16
C ASP A 24 -22.70 14.83 13.66
N PRO A 25 -21.95 15.19 12.60
CA PRO A 25 -20.86 14.35 12.06
C PRO A 25 -19.73 14.10 13.05
N ARG A 26 -19.60 14.89 14.12
CA ARG A 26 -18.58 14.66 15.16
C ARG A 26 -18.88 13.42 16.02
N LEU A 27 -20.08 12.84 15.92
CA LEU A 27 -20.41 11.57 16.58
C LEU A 27 -19.74 10.36 15.93
N VAL A 28 -19.26 10.49 14.70
CA VAL A 28 -18.52 9.45 13.99
C VAL A 28 -17.08 9.88 13.76
N GLY A 29 -16.20 8.90 13.57
CA GLY A 29 -14.82 9.19 13.21
C GLY A 29 -14.73 9.88 11.85
N TRP A 30 -13.74 10.75 11.66
CA TRP A 30 -13.41 11.36 10.36
C TRP A 30 -13.50 10.36 9.18
N PRO A 31 -13.02 9.10 9.30
CA PRO A 31 -13.06 8.15 8.19
C PRO A 31 -14.47 7.89 7.66
N SER A 32 -15.43 7.78 8.57
CA SER A 32 -16.82 7.52 8.26
C SER A 32 -17.48 8.72 7.59
N CYS A 33 -17.03 9.95 7.90
CA CYS A 33 -17.56 11.17 7.29
C CYS A 33 -17.28 11.28 5.79
N LEU A 34 -16.40 10.46 5.22
CA LEU A 34 -16.19 10.38 3.77
C LEU A 34 -17.24 9.54 3.02
N SER A 35 -18.08 8.81 3.74
CA SER A 35 -19.15 8.03 3.11
C SER A 35 -20.39 8.91 2.95
N PRO A 36 -20.88 9.11 1.71
CA PRO A 36 -22.19 9.71 1.52
C PRO A 36 -23.27 8.69 1.93
N PHE A 37 -24.41 9.16 2.41
CA PHE A 37 -25.53 8.31 2.85
C PHE A 37 -25.21 7.40 4.04
N LEU A 38 -24.35 7.85 4.96
CA LEU A 38 -23.96 7.11 6.15
C LEU A 38 -25.16 6.63 6.99
N SER A 39 -26.25 7.40 6.99
CA SER A 39 -27.53 7.09 7.64
C SER A 39 -28.20 5.80 7.13
N THR A 40 -27.76 5.25 5.98
CA THR A 40 -28.40 4.12 5.29
C THR A 40 -27.49 2.89 5.21
N VAL A 41 -26.38 2.93 5.93
CA VAL A 41 -25.39 1.86 6.03
C VAL A 41 -25.36 1.35 7.46
N SER A 42 -25.34 0.03 7.64
CA SER A 42 -25.25 -0.57 8.97
C SER A 42 -23.96 -0.18 9.72
N GLY A 43 -24.03 -0.02 11.05
CA GLY A 43 -22.89 0.34 11.89
C GLY A 43 -21.61 -0.49 11.65
N PRO A 44 -21.68 -1.83 11.59
CA PRO A 44 -20.51 -2.67 11.29
C PRO A 44 -19.87 -2.39 9.92
N ARG A 45 -20.66 -1.97 8.92
CA ARG A 45 -20.16 -1.63 7.58
C ARG A 45 -19.47 -0.27 7.57
N VAL A 46 -20.00 0.68 8.34
CA VAL A 46 -19.36 1.98 8.56
C VAL A 46 -17.98 1.81 9.23
N GLU A 47 -17.90 0.98 10.27
CA GLU A 47 -16.63 0.67 10.93
C GLU A 47 -15.64 0.01 9.96
N MET A 48 -16.14 -0.91 9.13
CA MET A 48 -15.33 -1.57 8.11
C MET A 48 -14.76 -0.58 7.10
N PHE A 49 -15.58 0.34 6.59
CA PHE A 49 -15.13 1.40 5.70
C PHE A 49 -14.06 2.29 6.37
N ALA A 50 -14.24 2.64 7.64
CA ALA A 50 -13.27 3.42 8.40
C ALA A 50 -11.90 2.71 8.56
N SER A 51 -11.88 1.37 8.56
CA SER A 51 -10.64 0.57 8.51
C SER A 51 -10.05 0.49 7.10
N HIS A 52 -10.92 0.39 6.09
CA HIS A 52 -10.52 0.28 4.68
C HIS A 52 -9.84 1.54 4.15
N ILE A 53 -10.32 2.74 4.50
CA ILE A 53 -9.71 3.98 4.00
C ILE A 53 -8.23 4.12 4.41
N LYS A 54 -7.86 3.58 5.58
CA LYS A 54 -6.46 3.57 6.06
C LYS A 54 -5.56 2.66 5.23
N GLN A 55 -6.15 1.70 4.52
CA GLN A 55 -5.50 0.69 3.69
C GLN A 55 -5.66 1.00 2.19
N ALA A 56 -6.34 2.09 1.83
CA ALA A 56 -6.61 2.45 0.45
C ALA A 56 -5.32 2.93 -0.24
N MET A 57 -5.02 2.34 -1.40
CA MET A 57 -3.89 2.70 -2.24
C MET A 57 -4.13 4.01 -2.97
N VAL A 58 -3.08 4.84 -3.08
CA VAL A 58 -3.07 5.94 -4.04
C VAL A 58 -2.81 5.34 -5.43
N THR A 59 -3.85 5.26 -6.25
CA THR A 59 -3.79 4.66 -7.59
C THR A 59 -3.56 5.72 -8.66
N LYS A 60 -3.11 5.30 -9.85
CA LYS A 60 -2.90 6.18 -11.01
C LYS A 60 -4.18 6.93 -11.40
N GLY A 61 -5.33 6.26 -11.32
CA GLY A 61 -6.64 6.82 -11.64
C GLY A 61 -7.32 7.56 -10.50
N THR A 62 -6.59 7.94 -9.43
CA THR A 62 -7.20 8.61 -8.27
C THR A 62 -7.90 9.90 -8.69
N GLU A 63 -9.17 10.01 -8.33
CA GLU A 63 -10.03 11.16 -8.66
C GLU A 63 -10.99 11.47 -7.50
N MET A 64 -11.61 12.66 -7.51
CA MET A 64 -12.64 13.00 -6.53
C MET A 64 -13.89 12.13 -6.74
N PRO A 65 -14.58 11.68 -5.68
CA PRO A 65 -15.83 10.95 -5.84
C PRO A 65 -16.92 11.80 -6.51
N ALA A 66 -17.69 11.20 -7.42
CA ALA A 66 -18.79 11.88 -8.11
C ALA A 66 -19.87 12.40 -7.14
N ILE A 67 -20.17 11.59 -6.13
CA ILE A 67 -20.98 12.00 -4.99
C ILE A 67 -20.03 12.17 -3.80
N PHE A 68 -19.83 13.38 -3.31
CA PHE A 68 -18.85 13.68 -2.26
C PHE A 68 -19.55 14.17 -0.99
N SER A 69 -18.92 13.96 0.17
CA SER A 69 -19.51 14.32 1.46
C SER A 69 -19.19 15.74 1.93
N GLY A 70 -18.19 16.38 1.31
CA GLY A 70 -17.67 17.69 1.67
C GLY A 70 -16.47 17.61 2.62
N PHE A 71 -16.28 16.47 3.30
CA PHE A 71 -15.13 16.25 4.16
C PHE A 71 -13.85 15.99 3.36
N GLU A 72 -13.95 15.61 2.09
CA GLU A 72 -12.82 15.44 1.18
C GLU A 72 -11.97 16.72 1.12
N MET A 73 -12.60 17.90 1.02
CA MET A 73 -11.87 19.17 0.87
C MET A 73 -11.09 19.58 2.11
N GLU A 74 -11.66 19.36 3.30
CA GLU A 74 -10.91 19.58 4.54
C GLU A 74 -9.77 18.60 4.70
N SER A 75 -9.96 17.38 4.23
CA SER A 75 -8.95 16.33 4.30
C SER A 75 -7.77 16.63 3.38
N ALA A 76 -8.02 17.16 2.18
CA ALA A 76 -6.99 17.60 1.25
C ALA A 76 -5.98 18.56 1.90
N LYS A 77 -6.42 19.42 2.83
CA LYS A 77 -5.54 20.39 3.52
C LYS A 77 -4.48 19.74 4.41
N TYR A 78 -4.74 18.55 4.93
CA TYR A 78 -3.89 17.89 5.94
C TYR A 78 -3.26 16.58 5.47
N THR A 79 -3.87 15.92 4.48
CA THR A 79 -3.45 14.60 4.03
C THR A 79 -2.15 14.69 3.23
N PHE A 80 -1.09 14.02 3.73
CA PHE A 80 0.22 13.89 3.06
C PHE A 80 0.91 15.20 2.63
N ASN A 81 0.62 16.31 3.32
CA ASN A 81 1.19 17.61 3.01
C ASN A 81 2.32 17.99 3.98
N GLU A 82 3.54 17.54 3.67
CA GLU A 82 4.74 17.85 4.47
C GLU A 82 5.27 19.27 4.24
N THR A 83 4.84 19.92 3.15
CA THR A 83 5.30 21.27 2.77
C THR A 83 4.45 22.39 3.36
N ARG A 84 3.36 22.05 4.05
CA ARG A 84 2.43 22.99 4.70
C ARG A 84 3.11 23.74 5.84
N ARG A 85 2.86 25.05 5.93
CA ARG A 85 3.48 25.97 6.89
C ARG A 85 2.46 26.89 7.55
N LYS A 86 2.72 27.25 8.81
CA LYS A 86 1.78 28.00 9.67
C LYS A 86 1.96 29.51 9.65
N GLU A 87 3.01 30.00 8.99
CA GLU A 87 3.32 31.41 8.81
C GLU A 87 3.85 31.64 7.39
N ASP A 88 3.88 32.89 6.96
CA ASP A 88 4.55 33.30 5.73
C ASP A 88 6.07 33.15 5.91
N VAL A 89 6.77 32.73 4.86
CA VAL A 89 8.21 32.47 4.95
C VAL A 89 8.97 33.02 3.76
N ILE A 90 10.24 33.33 3.99
CA ILE A 90 11.21 33.66 2.94
C ILE A 90 12.23 32.52 2.86
N VAL A 91 12.44 32.00 1.66
CA VAL A 91 13.39 30.90 1.43
C VAL A 91 14.82 31.42 1.51
N LEU A 92 15.62 30.85 2.41
CA LEU A 92 17.04 31.17 2.56
C LEU A 92 17.92 30.30 1.66
N ALA A 93 17.61 29.01 1.57
CA ALA A 93 18.41 28.05 0.80
C ALA A 93 17.57 26.84 0.36
N VAL A 94 17.92 26.26 -0.79
CA VAL A 94 17.35 24.99 -1.28
C VAL A 94 18.49 24.01 -1.55
N ILE A 95 18.55 22.93 -0.75
CA ILE A 95 19.67 21.99 -0.74
C ILE A 95 19.16 20.62 -1.21
N PRO A 96 19.42 20.20 -2.45
CA PRO A 96 19.11 18.84 -2.88
C PRO A 96 19.97 17.82 -2.12
N ARG A 97 19.40 16.66 -1.80
CA ARG A 97 20.11 15.56 -1.11
C ARG A 97 21.37 15.13 -1.85
N TYR A 98 21.28 14.98 -3.17
CA TYR A 98 22.41 14.70 -4.04
C TYR A 98 22.53 15.81 -5.08
N ALA A 99 23.66 16.51 -5.08
CA ALA A 99 23.97 17.57 -6.04
C ALA A 99 25.14 17.12 -6.92
N ASN A 100 25.07 17.38 -8.23
CA ASN A 100 26.22 17.25 -9.14
C ASN A 100 26.88 15.86 -9.22
N ILE A 101 26.13 14.77 -8.98
CA ILE A 101 26.64 13.42 -9.22
C ILE A 101 26.70 13.17 -10.73
N ARG A 102 27.88 12.83 -11.25
CA ARG A 102 28.08 12.53 -12.69
C ARG A 102 27.14 11.40 -13.14
N GLY A 103 26.26 11.70 -14.10
CA GLY A 103 25.27 10.77 -14.66
C GLY A 103 23.87 10.86 -14.05
N MET A 104 23.68 11.67 -13.00
CA MET A 104 22.40 11.91 -12.34
C MET A 104 21.93 13.34 -12.62
N ASN A 105 20.65 13.52 -12.96
CA ASN A 105 20.12 14.88 -13.08
C ASN A 105 19.81 15.44 -11.70
N ASN A 106 19.99 16.74 -11.49
CA ASN A 106 19.61 17.40 -10.22
C ASN A 106 18.12 17.20 -9.87
N GLY A 107 17.25 16.92 -10.85
CA GLY A 107 15.85 16.59 -10.66
C GLY A 107 15.58 15.21 -10.03
N ASP A 108 16.55 14.29 -10.09
CA ASP A 108 16.45 12.91 -9.62
C ASP A 108 16.79 12.76 -8.12
N SER A 109 17.12 13.87 -7.45
CA SER A 109 17.39 13.85 -6.00
C SER A 109 16.14 13.41 -5.21
N PRO A 110 16.28 12.46 -4.27
CA PRO A 110 15.15 11.84 -3.58
C PRO A 110 14.33 12.85 -2.76
N TRP A 111 14.97 13.88 -2.21
CA TRP A 111 14.32 15.07 -1.66
C TRP A 111 15.24 16.28 -1.78
N SER A 112 14.68 17.46 -1.49
CA SER A 112 15.42 18.71 -1.30
C SER A 112 15.02 19.35 0.02
N THR A 113 15.99 19.80 0.81
CA THR A 113 15.76 20.51 2.07
C THR A 113 15.71 22.00 1.83
N VAL A 114 14.59 22.63 2.20
CA VAL A 114 14.39 24.07 2.12
C VAL A 114 14.57 24.65 3.51
N ILE A 115 15.54 25.56 3.67
CA ILE A 115 15.73 26.34 4.89
C ILE A 115 15.07 27.69 4.68
N TYR A 116 14.25 28.13 5.64
CA TYR A 116 13.45 29.34 5.52
C TYR A 116 13.50 30.19 6.79
N GLU A 117 13.16 31.47 6.66
CA GLU A 117 12.92 32.39 7.76
C GLU A 117 11.44 32.77 7.82
N GLY A 118 10.82 32.61 8.98
CA GLY A 118 9.44 33.02 9.22
C GLY A 118 9.30 34.55 9.24
N CYS A 119 8.33 35.08 8.50
CA CYS A 119 8.07 36.51 8.43
C CYS A 119 7.63 37.08 9.80
N ASP A 120 6.79 36.34 10.52
CA ASP A 120 6.22 36.73 11.81
C ASP A 120 7.16 36.36 12.97
N SER A 121 7.56 35.09 13.05
CA SER A 121 8.34 34.59 14.16
C SER A 121 9.81 35.02 14.14
N LYS A 122 10.31 35.44 12.96
CA LYS A 122 11.74 35.62 12.67
C LYS A 122 12.60 34.39 12.99
N LYS A 123 11.97 33.22 13.10
CA LYS A 123 12.66 31.96 13.37
C LYS A 123 13.10 31.31 12.08
N VAL A 124 14.29 30.71 12.12
CA VAL A 124 14.76 29.87 11.02
C VAL A 124 14.30 28.43 11.23
N GLY A 125 13.61 27.90 10.22
CA GLY A 125 13.07 26.56 10.16
C GLY A 125 13.50 25.84 8.89
N TYR A 126 13.03 24.61 8.72
CA TYR A 126 13.18 23.88 7.46
C TYR A 126 11.96 23.01 7.17
N PHE A 127 11.79 22.65 5.90
CA PHE A 127 10.92 21.57 5.45
C PHE A 127 11.59 20.84 4.29
N ASN A 128 11.16 19.61 4.02
CA ASN A 128 11.63 18.85 2.87
C ASN A 128 10.60 18.91 1.73
N ILE A 129 11.10 19.00 0.50
CA ILE A 129 10.34 18.75 -0.72
C ILE A 129 10.67 17.31 -1.14
N PRO A 130 9.84 16.32 -0.78
CA PRO A 130 10.05 14.93 -1.18
C PRO A 130 9.77 14.74 -2.68
N SER A 131 10.49 13.82 -3.32
CA SER A 131 10.15 13.33 -4.67
C SER A 131 9.22 12.12 -4.63
N TYR A 132 9.28 11.32 -3.56
CA TYR A 132 8.45 10.13 -3.37
C TYR A 132 8.01 9.97 -1.92
N PHE A 133 6.93 9.21 -1.72
CA PHE A 133 6.49 8.70 -0.43
C PHE A 133 6.76 7.20 -0.35
N LEU A 134 7.33 6.74 0.77
CA LEU A 134 7.49 5.34 1.10
C LEU A 134 6.78 5.04 2.42
N GLY A 135 5.80 4.16 2.36
CA GLY A 135 5.07 3.61 3.51
C GLY A 135 5.35 2.12 3.70
N ASN A 136 4.47 1.46 4.46
CA ASN A 136 4.61 0.05 4.79
C ASN A 136 4.20 -0.86 3.61
N ASN A 137 4.79 -2.07 3.54
CA ASN A 137 4.41 -3.11 2.58
C ASN A 137 4.39 -2.66 1.10
N GLY A 138 5.35 -1.83 0.69
CA GLY A 138 5.43 -1.39 -0.71
C GLY A 138 4.55 -0.19 -1.07
N PHE A 139 3.74 0.31 -0.12
CA PHE A 139 2.84 1.44 -0.35
C PHE A 139 3.62 2.73 -0.60
N GLY A 140 3.41 3.40 -1.73
CA GLY A 140 4.10 4.65 -2.05
C GLY A 140 3.60 5.33 -3.32
N TRP A 141 4.11 6.52 -3.60
CA TRP A 141 3.80 7.30 -4.82
C TRP A 141 4.87 8.36 -5.10
N ASP A 142 4.92 8.85 -6.34
CA ASP A 142 5.67 10.06 -6.70
C ASP A 142 4.90 11.32 -6.26
N TYR A 143 5.56 12.31 -5.68
CA TYR A 143 4.96 13.59 -5.34
C TYR A 143 4.79 14.48 -6.58
N LYS A 144 3.65 15.19 -6.66
CA LYS A 144 3.43 16.24 -7.66
C LYS A 144 4.04 17.55 -7.14
N LYS A 145 5.12 18.02 -7.76
CA LYS A 145 5.72 19.33 -7.47
C LYS A 145 4.84 20.41 -8.11
N LEU A 146 4.25 21.27 -7.29
CA LEU A 146 3.33 22.32 -7.74
C LEU A 146 4.05 23.63 -8.03
N ILE A 147 5.01 23.98 -7.17
CA ILE A 147 5.72 25.27 -7.23
C ILE A 147 7.23 25.01 -7.24
N PRO A 148 7.98 25.54 -8.24
CA PRO A 148 9.43 25.50 -8.20
C PRO A 148 9.93 26.48 -7.13
N VAL A 149 10.60 25.97 -6.11
CA VAL A 149 11.13 26.79 -5.01
C VAL A 149 12.57 27.18 -5.29
N THR A 150 12.85 28.48 -5.20
CA THR A 150 14.21 29.04 -5.36
C THR A 150 14.60 29.88 -4.14
N GLU A 151 15.89 30.14 -3.99
CA GLU A 151 16.41 31.02 -2.94
C GLU A 151 15.85 32.44 -3.08
N GLY A 152 15.53 33.08 -1.96
CA GLY A 152 14.91 34.41 -1.92
C GLY A 152 13.40 34.45 -2.19
N MET A 153 12.77 33.32 -2.53
CA MET A 153 11.35 33.26 -2.83
C MET A 153 10.49 33.52 -1.58
N PHE A 154 9.46 34.37 -1.73
CA PHE A 154 8.40 34.53 -0.73
C PHE A 154 7.36 33.42 -0.89
N LEU A 155 6.95 32.85 0.23
CA LEU A 155 6.14 31.66 0.29
C LEU A 155 4.99 31.88 1.30
N PRO A 156 3.76 32.17 0.83
CA PRO A 156 2.56 32.38 1.66
C PRO A 156 2.24 31.25 2.63
N LYS A 157 1.64 31.57 3.77
CA LYS A 157 1.10 30.62 4.74
C LYS A 157 0.12 29.64 4.08
N GLU A 158 0.14 28.38 4.51
CA GLU A 158 -0.69 27.27 4.00
C GLU A 158 -0.56 26.88 2.52
N GLU A 159 0.27 27.58 1.74
CA GLU A 159 0.48 27.20 0.36
C GLU A 159 1.33 25.93 0.26
N THR A 160 0.88 25.02 -0.61
CA THR A 160 1.46 23.68 -0.78
C THR A 160 2.47 23.68 -1.91
N VAL A 161 3.70 23.24 -1.63
CA VAL A 161 4.79 23.19 -2.61
C VAL A 161 4.78 21.86 -3.38
N ALA A 162 4.52 20.76 -2.66
CA ALA A 162 4.41 19.42 -3.22
C ALA A 162 3.25 18.67 -2.56
N CYS A 163 2.48 17.93 -3.34
CA CYS A 163 1.32 17.18 -2.85
C CYS A 163 1.31 15.73 -3.34
N SER A 164 0.55 14.88 -2.63
CA SER A 164 0.26 13.52 -3.07
C SER A 164 -0.55 13.54 -4.37
N PRO A 165 -0.40 12.55 -5.27
CA PRO A 165 -1.25 12.41 -6.46
C PRO A 165 -2.74 12.34 -6.15
N ALA A 166 -3.08 11.89 -4.94
CA ALA A 166 -4.42 11.85 -4.37
C ALA A 166 -5.08 13.24 -4.22
N ILE A 167 -4.31 14.32 -4.28
CA ILE A 167 -4.80 15.68 -4.13
C ILE A 167 -4.74 16.41 -5.48
N SER A 168 -5.85 17.03 -5.86
CA SER A 168 -5.95 17.90 -7.04
C SER A 168 -6.58 19.22 -6.64
N GLY A 169 -5.75 20.26 -6.43
CA GLY A 169 -6.20 21.51 -5.82
C GLY A 169 -6.70 21.26 -4.39
N ASN A 170 -7.98 21.54 -4.14
CA ASN A 170 -8.64 21.25 -2.86
C ASN A 170 -9.43 19.93 -2.87
N GLU A 171 -9.34 19.13 -3.93
CA GLU A 171 -10.04 17.84 -4.04
C GLU A 171 -9.17 16.71 -3.49
N TYR A 172 -9.70 15.91 -2.56
CA TYR A 172 -9.08 14.67 -2.10
C TYR A 172 -9.75 13.46 -2.74
N GLY A 173 -9.00 12.73 -3.55
CA GLY A 173 -9.36 11.44 -4.09
C GLY A 173 -8.59 10.32 -3.38
N TYR A 174 -9.25 9.21 -3.12
CA TYR A 174 -8.68 8.02 -2.46
C TYR A 174 -9.13 6.72 -3.14
N GLY A 175 -9.69 6.84 -4.33
CA GLY A 175 -10.25 5.78 -5.16
C GLY A 175 -10.59 6.32 -6.55
N VAL A 176 -11.43 5.58 -7.28
CA VAL A 176 -11.76 5.80 -8.68
C VAL A 176 -13.27 5.69 -8.89
N ASN A 177 -13.86 6.54 -9.74
CA ASN A 177 -15.24 6.40 -10.21
C ASN A 177 -15.27 5.37 -11.35
N LEU A 178 -15.87 4.21 -11.10
CA LEU A 178 -15.97 3.12 -12.07
C LEU A 178 -17.42 2.87 -12.46
N ASN A 179 -17.64 2.63 -13.75
CA ASN A 179 -18.95 2.22 -14.26
C ASN A 179 -19.30 0.84 -13.69
N THR A 180 -20.27 0.79 -12.78
CA THR A 180 -20.63 -0.42 -12.04
C THR A 180 -21.93 -0.98 -12.56
N VAL A 181 -22.00 -2.30 -12.66
CA VAL A 181 -23.22 -3.05 -12.91
C VAL A 181 -23.37 -4.16 -11.87
N TYR A 182 -24.61 -4.43 -11.46
CA TYR A 182 -24.94 -5.56 -10.62
C TYR A 182 -25.51 -6.70 -11.45
N LEU A 183 -24.83 -7.84 -11.48
CA LEU A 183 -25.23 -9.05 -12.21
C LEU A 183 -24.97 -10.27 -11.33
N SER A 184 -25.83 -11.29 -11.44
CA SER A 184 -25.61 -12.58 -10.78
C SER A 184 -25.03 -13.56 -11.79
N VAL A 185 -23.72 -13.51 -11.96
CA VAL A 185 -22.92 -14.38 -12.86
C VAL A 185 -21.85 -15.12 -12.06
N GLN A 186 -21.29 -16.19 -12.63
CA GLN A 186 -20.37 -17.09 -11.92
C GLN A 186 -19.11 -16.37 -11.40
N GLU A 187 -18.61 -15.39 -12.15
CA GLU A 187 -17.41 -14.63 -11.82
C GLU A 187 -17.52 -13.80 -10.55
N VAL A 188 -18.73 -13.43 -10.16
CA VAL A 188 -18.99 -12.52 -9.04
C VAL A 188 -19.69 -13.22 -7.87
N ILE A 189 -19.68 -14.55 -7.85
CA ILE A 189 -20.23 -15.34 -6.74
C ILE A 189 -19.63 -14.86 -5.41
N GLU A 190 -20.51 -14.72 -4.41
CA GLU A 190 -20.22 -14.20 -3.07
C GLU A 190 -19.63 -12.77 -3.08
N ASP A 191 -18.34 -12.64 -2.76
CA ASP A 191 -17.60 -11.38 -2.69
C ASP A 191 -16.51 -11.32 -3.79
N SER A 192 -16.70 -12.07 -4.87
CA SER A 192 -15.82 -12.01 -6.04
C SER A 192 -16.20 -10.83 -6.93
N ILE A 193 -15.21 -10.23 -7.58
CA ILE A 193 -15.40 -9.04 -8.39
C ILE A 193 -14.74 -9.25 -9.76
N TRP A 194 -15.50 -8.98 -10.81
CA TRP A 194 -15.02 -8.98 -12.18
C TRP A 194 -14.78 -7.54 -12.63
N ILE A 195 -13.57 -7.25 -13.10
CA ILE A 195 -13.17 -5.90 -13.55
C ILE A 195 -12.72 -5.90 -15.02
N SER A 196 -12.78 -4.72 -15.64
CA SER A 196 -12.16 -4.46 -16.94
C SER A 196 -10.64 -4.26 -16.82
N ASP A 197 -9.92 -4.44 -17.92
CA ASP A 197 -8.52 -4.01 -18.06
C ASP A 197 -8.34 -2.49 -17.84
N ARG A 198 -9.31 -1.67 -18.29
CA ARG A 198 -9.38 -0.23 -18.01
C ARG A 198 -9.43 0.05 -16.50
N ALA A 199 -10.27 -0.68 -15.76
CA ALA A 199 -10.34 -0.56 -14.30
C ALA A 199 -9.05 -1.02 -13.63
N ALA A 200 -8.45 -2.12 -14.10
CA ALA A 200 -7.17 -2.61 -13.61
C ALA A 200 -6.03 -1.59 -13.82
N GLU A 201 -6.00 -0.89 -14.96
CA GLU A 201 -5.05 0.19 -15.20
C GLU A 201 -5.29 1.38 -14.26
N LYS A 202 -6.55 1.80 -14.08
CA LYS A 202 -6.88 2.89 -13.13
C LYS A 202 -6.51 2.56 -11.69
N PHE A 203 -6.61 1.29 -11.29
CA PHE A 203 -6.19 0.81 -9.97
C PHE A 203 -4.69 0.54 -9.84
N SER A 204 -3.93 0.55 -10.94
CA SER A 204 -2.48 0.39 -10.87
C SER A 204 -1.85 1.47 -10.00
N SER A 205 -0.77 1.12 -9.31
CA SER A 205 -0.06 2.02 -8.41
C SER A 205 1.45 1.87 -8.58
N THR A 206 2.22 2.72 -7.90
CA THR A 206 3.66 2.59 -7.85
C THR A 206 4.04 1.95 -6.52
N GLU A 207 4.86 0.90 -6.57
CA GLU A 207 5.37 0.23 -5.39
C GLU A 207 6.78 0.72 -5.08
N TYR A 208 7.01 1.10 -3.83
CA TYR A 208 8.32 1.51 -3.33
C TYR A 208 8.83 0.52 -2.29
N ARG A 209 10.03 -0.01 -2.50
CA ARG A 209 10.66 -0.93 -1.54
C ARG A 209 12.10 -0.56 -1.30
N THR A 210 12.56 -0.84 -0.10
CA THR A 210 13.97 -0.69 0.28
C THR A 210 14.58 -2.07 0.46
N MET A 211 15.68 -2.32 -0.25
CA MET A 211 16.53 -3.49 -0.06
C MET A 211 17.75 -3.09 0.76
N VAL A 212 18.02 -3.82 1.83
CA VAL A 212 19.22 -3.63 2.66
C VAL A 212 20.23 -4.70 2.29
N ILE A 213 21.45 -4.28 1.96
CA ILE A 213 22.57 -5.15 1.61
C ILE A 213 23.70 -4.89 2.60
N ASP A 214 23.98 -5.90 3.41
CA ASP A 214 25.15 -5.92 4.30
C ASP A 214 26.34 -6.54 3.57
N LEU A 215 27.42 -5.77 3.47
CA LEU A 215 28.69 -6.17 2.89
C LEU A 215 29.72 -6.37 4.00
N SER A 216 30.35 -7.54 3.96
CA SER A 216 31.52 -7.88 4.76
C SER A 216 32.81 -7.63 3.96
N ARG A 217 33.95 -7.56 4.65
CA ARG A 217 35.25 -7.24 4.02
C ARG A 217 35.72 -8.27 2.99
N ASP A 218 35.24 -9.49 3.09
CA ASP A 218 35.53 -10.61 2.21
C ASP A 218 34.63 -10.64 0.97
N MET A 219 33.72 -9.70 0.76
CA MET A 219 32.83 -9.70 -0.42
C MET A 219 33.34 -8.72 -1.49
N GLN A 220 33.69 -9.23 -2.68
CA GLN A 220 34.08 -8.41 -3.82
C GLN A 220 32.87 -8.07 -4.70
N PRO A 221 32.67 -6.79 -5.08
CA PRO A 221 31.59 -6.41 -5.98
C PRO A 221 31.87 -6.85 -7.43
N LEU A 222 30.82 -7.28 -8.13
CA LEU A 222 30.87 -7.59 -9.56
C LEU A 222 30.46 -6.37 -10.40
N ASN A 223 31.05 -6.21 -11.60
CA ASN A 223 30.81 -5.07 -12.49
C ASN A 223 29.70 -5.36 -13.51
N ARG A 224 28.49 -5.64 -13.03
CA ARG A 224 27.41 -6.08 -13.93
C ARG A 224 26.76 -4.94 -14.71
N ASN A 225 26.67 -3.75 -14.11
CA ASN A 225 25.95 -2.60 -14.66
C ASN A 225 26.78 -1.76 -15.65
N LYS A 226 27.97 -2.26 -16.05
CA LYS A 226 28.86 -1.81 -17.13
C LYS A 226 28.98 -0.29 -17.35
N ASN A 227 30.03 0.31 -16.78
CA ASN A 227 30.60 1.59 -17.24
C ASN A 227 31.92 1.35 -18.00
N SER A 228 32.95 0.85 -17.30
CA SER A 228 34.26 0.47 -17.85
C SER A 228 34.92 -0.58 -16.95
N ASP A 229 36.01 -1.23 -17.39
CA ASP A 229 36.73 -2.23 -16.59
C ASP A 229 37.42 -1.63 -15.34
N ASP A 230 37.70 -0.32 -15.38
CA ASP A 230 38.38 0.46 -14.33
C ASP A 230 37.41 1.16 -13.36
N ASP A 231 36.16 1.40 -13.76
CA ASP A 231 35.10 2.00 -12.93
C ASP A 231 33.97 1.00 -12.72
N VAL A 232 34.05 0.25 -11.61
CA VAL A 232 33.11 -0.81 -11.26
C VAL A 232 31.76 -0.20 -10.87
N LYS A 233 30.74 -0.45 -11.69
CA LYS A 233 29.36 -0.04 -11.40
C LYS A 233 28.64 -1.17 -10.66
N ILE A 234 28.61 -1.07 -9.33
CA ILE A 234 28.05 -2.08 -8.43
C ILE A 234 26.52 -2.10 -8.55
N PHE A 235 25.90 -0.93 -8.58
CA PHE A 235 24.45 -0.71 -8.63
C PHE A 235 24.09 0.19 -9.83
N PRO A 236 22.86 0.12 -10.39
CA PRO A 236 22.38 1.19 -11.25
C PRO A 236 22.35 2.51 -10.47
N ASP A 237 22.64 3.62 -11.14
CA ASP A 237 22.62 4.94 -10.51
C ASP A 237 21.19 5.42 -10.22
N ILE A 238 21.03 6.40 -9.32
CA ILE A 238 19.71 6.99 -9.05
C ILE A 238 19.14 7.57 -10.35
N GLY A 239 17.90 7.18 -10.68
CA GLY A 239 17.24 7.50 -11.94
C GLY A 239 17.32 6.38 -12.99
N GLU A 240 18.26 5.44 -12.87
CA GLU A 240 18.39 4.31 -13.81
C GLU A 240 17.46 3.14 -13.46
N CYS A 241 17.14 2.33 -14.46
CA CYS A 241 16.37 1.11 -14.31
C CYS A 241 17.26 -0.14 -14.29
N VAL A 242 16.87 -1.14 -13.49
CA VAL A 242 17.45 -2.49 -13.56
C VAL A 242 17.11 -3.12 -14.90
N GLY A 243 18.10 -3.80 -15.50
CA GLY A 243 17.93 -4.50 -16.77
C GLY A 243 16.97 -5.69 -16.73
N ASP A 244 16.78 -6.31 -17.88
CA ASP A 244 15.83 -7.43 -18.05
C ASP A 244 16.18 -8.68 -17.22
N ASP A 245 17.44 -8.82 -16.80
CA ASP A 245 17.89 -9.92 -15.94
C ASP A 245 17.47 -9.76 -14.46
N GLY A 246 16.96 -8.58 -14.09
CA GLY A 246 16.47 -8.26 -12.75
C GLY A 246 17.57 -8.18 -11.68
N ILE A 247 18.84 -8.06 -12.06
CA ILE A 247 19.97 -8.10 -11.12
C ILE A 247 20.28 -6.68 -10.63
N LEU A 248 20.08 -6.44 -9.34
CA LEU A 248 20.42 -5.16 -8.71
C LEU A 248 21.92 -5.05 -8.45
N ALA A 249 22.48 -6.10 -7.83
CA ALA A 249 23.90 -6.21 -7.49
C ALA A 249 24.30 -7.67 -7.30
N ALA A 250 25.59 -7.95 -7.45
CA ALA A 250 26.15 -9.26 -7.17
C ALA A 250 27.52 -9.13 -6.52
N PHE A 251 27.79 -10.03 -5.57
CA PHE A 251 29.03 -10.04 -4.80
C PHE A 251 29.62 -11.45 -4.76
N ARG A 252 30.94 -11.54 -4.92
CA ARG A 252 31.69 -12.79 -4.86
C ARG A 252 32.46 -12.89 -3.54
N PRO A 253 32.25 -13.93 -2.74
CA PRO A 253 33.08 -14.20 -1.56
C PRO A 253 34.55 -14.38 -1.96
N THR A 254 35.44 -13.78 -1.19
CA THR A 254 36.88 -13.82 -1.41
C THR A 254 37.41 -15.18 -1.04
N ASN A 255 37.96 -15.91 -2.02
CA ASN A 255 38.70 -17.14 -1.78
C ASN A 255 40.16 -16.93 -2.17
N ILE A 256 41.04 -16.98 -1.17
CA ILE A 256 42.49 -16.75 -1.33
C ILE A 256 43.09 -17.67 -2.40
N LYS A 257 42.56 -18.90 -2.55
CA LYS A 257 43.08 -19.89 -3.52
C LYS A 257 42.73 -19.56 -4.97
N THR A 258 41.61 -18.87 -5.21
CA THR A 258 41.10 -18.55 -6.55
C THR A 258 41.16 -17.05 -6.86
N TRP A 259 41.64 -16.24 -5.91
CA TRP A 259 41.68 -14.77 -5.98
C TRP A 259 42.22 -14.18 -7.30
N PRO A 260 43.35 -14.64 -7.87
CA PRO A 260 43.84 -14.10 -9.14
C PRO A 260 42.88 -14.35 -10.32
N ALA A 261 42.15 -15.47 -10.29
CA ALA A 261 41.14 -15.79 -11.29
C ALA A 261 39.86 -14.97 -11.06
N ASP A 262 39.44 -14.82 -9.80
CA ASP A 262 38.19 -14.15 -9.44
C ASP A 262 38.21 -12.63 -9.69
N ILE A 263 39.38 -12.00 -9.58
CA ILE A 263 39.54 -10.53 -9.75
C ILE A 263 39.70 -10.08 -11.19
N GLY A 264 40.04 -10.97 -12.13
CA GLY A 264 40.19 -10.59 -13.53
C GLY A 264 38.96 -9.85 -14.06
N SER A 265 39.14 -8.73 -14.78
CA SER A 265 38.03 -7.87 -15.22
C SER A 265 36.95 -8.62 -16.00
N LYS A 266 37.36 -9.59 -16.83
CA LYS A 266 36.45 -10.51 -17.55
C LYS A 266 35.59 -11.37 -16.61
N ASN A 267 36.16 -11.86 -15.52
CA ASN A 267 35.47 -12.75 -14.57
C ASN A 267 34.61 -11.98 -13.55
N ARG A 268 34.89 -10.67 -13.35
CA ARG A 268 34.02 -9.76 -12.59
C ARG A 268 32.74 -9.39 -13.33
N ASN A 269 32.71 -9.55 -14.66
CA ASN A 269 31.55 -9.28 -15.50
C ASN A 269 30.59 -10.49 -15.61
N GLN A 270 30.99 -11.66 -15.07
CA GLN A 270 30.22 -12.90 -15.14
C GLN A 270 29.82 -13.39 -13.76
N ILE A 271 28.57 -13.84 -13.64
CA ILE A 271 28.02 -14.39 -12.40
C ILE A 271 28.29 -15.89 -12.36
N ASN A 272 28.83 -16.34 -11.24
CA ASN A 272 28.90 -17.74 -10.87
C ASN A 272 27.67 -18.10 -10.03
N SER A 273 26.78 -18.93 -10.58
CA SER A 273 25.52 -19.32 -9.94
C SER A 273 25.70 -20.15 -8.66
N ILE A 274 26.90 -20.68 -8.39
CA ILE A 274 27.17 -21.55 -7.24
C ILE A 274 27.67 -20.74 -6.03
N SER A 275 28.61 -19.81 -6.25
CA SER A 275 29.29 -19.09 -5.17
C SER A 275 28.79 -17.67 -4.94
N ASP A 276 28.26 -17.00 -5.96
CA ASP A 276 28.02 -15.57 -5.89
C ASP A 276 26.70 -15.25 -5.19
N LYS A 277 26.72 -14.22 -4.36
CA LYS A 277 25.53 -13.67 -3.72
C LYS A 277 24.89 -12.66 -4.65
N VAL A 278 23.78 -13.04 -5.28
CA VAL A 278 23.07 -12.21 -6.26
C VAL A 278 21.81 -11.61 -5.62
N PHE A 279 21.68 -10.29 -5.70
CA PHE A 279 20.51 -9.56 -5.26
C PHE A 279 19.65 -9.21 -6.48
N ARG A 280 18.39 -9.67 -6.48
CA ARG A 280 17.46 -9.47 -7.60
C ARG A 280 16.24 -8.67 -7.18
N ILE A 281 15.78 -7.83 -8.10
CA ILE A 281 14.49 -7.12 -8.01
C ILE A 281 13.74 -7.29 -9.33
N LYS A 282 12.49 -6.80 -9.39
CA LYS A 282 11.68 -6.91 -10.61
C LYS A 282 12.40 -6.19 -11.78
N PRO A 283 12.50 -6.80 -12.97
CA PRO A 283 13.06 -6.14 -14.14
C PRO A 283 12.35 -4.82 -14.45
N GLY A 284 13.10 -3.80 -14.88
CA GLY A 284 12.58 -2.47 -15.15
C GLY A 284 12.28 -1.61 -13.93
N SER A 285 12.56 -2.08 -12.70
CA SER A 285 12.48 -1.25 -11.49
C SER A 285 13.51 -0.11 -11.53
N GLN A 286 13.09 1.10 -11.20
CA GLN A 286 13.93 2.29 -11.21
C GLN A 286 14.51 2.57 -9.82
N ILE A 287 15.80 2.91 -9.73
CA ILE A 287 16.45 3.28 -8.47
C ILE A 287 16.14 4.73 -8.12
N ILE A 288 15.67 4.97 -6.89
CA ILE A 288 15.19 6.28 -6.44
C ILE A 288 16.04 6.86 -5.31
N ASN A 289 16.56 6.01 -4.43
CA ASN A 289 17.47 6.45 -3.38
C ASN A 289 18.49 5.34 -3.10
N MET A 290 19.70 5.75 -2.75
CA MET A 290 20.74 4.88 -2.24
C MET A 290 21.38 5.56 -1.03
N GLU A 291 21.44 4.87 0.10
CA GLU A 291 22.13 5.33 1.30
C GLU A 291 23.24 4.35 1.68
N PHE A 292 24.40 4.90 2.04
CA PHE A 292 25.59 4.14 2.39
C PHE A 292 25.99 4.45 3.84
N ILE A 293 26.17 3.40 4.62
CA ILE A 293 26.71 3.47 5.99
C ILE A 293 28.05 2.73 5.98
N ILE A 294 29.13 3.45 6.23
CA ILE A 294 30.49 2.94 6.10
C ILE A 294 31.17 2.97 7.47
N ARG A 295 31.60 1.81 7.96
CA ARG A 295 32.32 1.73 9.24
C ARG A 295 33.76 2.24 9.08
N GLY A 296 34.15 3.19 9.93
CA GLY A 296 35.50 3.79 9.93
C GLY A 296 35.71 4.87 8.88
N GLY A 297 34.67 5.25 8.14
CA GLY A 297 34.61 6.43 7.27
C GLY A 297 35.52 6.46 6.03
N THR A 298 36.35 5.44 5.83
CA THR A 298 37.23 5.36 4.66
C THR A 298 36.75 4.23 3.75
N VAL A 299 36.46 4.54 2.49
CA VAL A 299 36.12 3.54 1.46
C VAL A 299 37.43 2.91 0.96
N PRO A 300 37.55 1.57 0.84
CA PRO A 300 38.79 0.96 0.36
C PRO A 300 39.03 1.24 -1.13
N ASN A 301 40.27 1.58 -1.47
CA ASN A 301 40.69 1.90 -2.84
C ASN A 301 40.67 0.66 -3.75
N CYS A 302 39.70 0.63 -4.68
CA CYS A 302 39.82 0.31 -6.12
C CYS A 302 38.51 -0.16 -6.76
N ASN A 303 37.59 -0.78 -6.00
CA ASN A 303 36.35 -1.38 -6.54
C ASN A 303 35.05 -0.75 -5.98
N TYR A 304 35.15 0.32 -5.20
CA TYR A 304 34.02 0.99 -4.52
C TYR A 304 33.89 2.47 -4.88
N SER A 305 34.42 2.90 -6.03
CA SER A 305 34.37 4.29 -6.53
C SER A 305 32.95 4.87 -6.52
N GLN A 306 31.95 4.06 -6.93
CA GLN A 306 30.54 4.45 -6.89
C GLN A 306 30.07 4.77 -5.46
N VAL A 307 30.45 3.95 -4.48
CA VAL A 307 30.07 4.14 -3.06
C VAL A 307 30.70 5.40 -2.51
N GLU A 308 31.98 5.63 -2.80
CA GLU A 308 32.71 6.84 -2.40
C GLU A 308 32.03 8.10 -2.93
N ARG A 309 31.66 8.13 -4.22
CA ARG A 309 30.96 9.25 -4.85
C ARG A 309 29.65 9.62 -4.15
N TYR A 310 28.81 8.64 -3.79
CA TYR A 310 27.56 8.91 -3.06
C TYR A 310 27.82 9.30 -1.59
N HIS A 311 28.88 8.78 -1.00
CA HIS A 311 29.29 9.13 0.36
C HIS A 311 29.77 10.58 0.44
N GLU A 312 30.62 11.01 -0.49
CA GLU A 312 31.08 12.41 -0.60
C GLU A 312 29.92 13.38 -0.82
N ALA A 313 28.99 13.05 -1.73
CA ALA A 313 27.78 13.85 -1.95
C ALA A 313 26.92 13.98 -0.67
N THR A 314 26.86 12.92 0.14
CA THR A 314 26.19 12.95 1.44
C THR A 314 26.89 13.88 2.44
N ILE A 315 28.23 13.85 2.48
CA ILE A 315 29.03 14.76 3.31
C ILE A 315 28.80 16.21 2.86
N GLU A 316 28.82 16.48 1.56
CA GLU A 316 28.58 17.81 0.99
C GLU A 316 27.21 18.36 1.41
N TYR A 317 26.16 17.53 1.31
CA TYR A 317 24.81 17.89 1.73
C TYR A 317 24.75 18.31 3.21
N TRP A 318 25.30 17.50 4.10
CA TRP A 318 25.30 17.80 5.54
C TRP A 318 26.16 19.01 5.88
N ASN A 319 27.29 19.17 5.19
CA ASN A 319 28.15 20.34 5.34
C ASN A 319 27.42 21.61 4.91
N LYS A 320 26.69 21.61 3.78
CA LYS A 320 25.89 22.78 3.35
C LYS A 320 24.86 23.19 4.40
N ILE A 321 24.12 22.24 4.98
CA ILE A 321 23.17 22.51 6.08
C ILE A 321 23.89 23.17 7.27
N TYR A 322 25.03 22.62 7.67
CA TYR A 322 25.83 23.18 8.76
C TYR A 322 26.32 24.60 8.45
N GLN A 323 26.84 24.84 7.24
CA GLN A 323 27.29 26.16 6.82
C GLN A 323 26.14 27.19 6.84
N ILE A 324 24.95 26.82 6.37
CA ILE A 324 23.78 27.72 6.41
C ILE A 324 23.38 28.04 7.85
N TYR A 325 23.34 27.04 8.74
CA TYR A 325 23.12 27.29 10.17
C TYR A 325 24.11 28.31 10.74
N ARG A 326 25.37 28.26 10.32
CA ARG A 326 26.39 29.23 10.74
C ARG A 326 26.17 30.62 10.14
N THR A 327 25.71 30.73 8.90
CA THR A 327 25.36 32.03 8.29
C THR A 327 24.13 32.69 8.94
N VAL A 328 23.21 31.88 9.46
CA VAL A 328 22.01 32.33 10.18
C VAL A 328 22.37 33.01 11.52
N GLY A 329 23.52 32.69 12.10
CA GLY A 329 24.08 33.40 13.26
C GLY A 329 23.23 33.28 14.52
N SER A 330 22.88 34.41 15.14
CA SER A 330 22.14 34.49 16.41
C SER A 330 20.62 34.47 16.26
N LYS A 331 20.08 34.26 15.06
CA LYS A 331 18.64 34.22 14.86
C LYS A 331 18.01 33.06 15.65
N PRO A 332 16.81 33.23 16.20
CA PRO A 332 16.13 32.14 16.87
C PRO A 332 15.80 31.03 15.87
N ILE A 333 15.95 29.76 16.28
CA ILE A 333 15.72 28.59 15.43
C ILE A 333 14.54 27.77 15.94
N THR A 334 13.88 27.03 15.04
CA THR A 334 12.85 26.06 15.44
C THR A 334 13.48 24.82 16.08
N ARG A 335 12.68 24.05 16.82
CA ARG A 335 13.14 22.79 17.44
C ARG A 335 13.54 21.78 16.37
N GLU A 336 12.76 21.71 15.31
CA GLU A 336 12.95 20.81 14.19
C GLU A 336 14.28 21.12 13.49
N PHE A 337 14.54 22.40 13.20
CA PHE A 337 15.80 22.81 12.58
C PHE A 337 17.00 22.55 13.49
N ASN A 338 16.86 22.77 14.80
CA ASN A 338 17.88 22.39 15.78
C ASN A 338 18.22 20.89 15.72
N THR A 339 17.21 20.02 15.62
CA THR A 339 17.42 18.57 15.47
C THR A 339 18.13 18.23 14.16
N LEU A 340 17.75 18.84 13.03
CA LEU A 340 18.40 18.64 11.74
C LEU A 340 19.89 19.02 11.79
N VAL A 341 20.21 20.19 12.35
CA VAL A 341 21.60 20.66 12.50
C VAL A 341 22.39 19.74 13.44
N THR A 342 21.77 19.27 14.53
CA THR A 342 22.41 18.31 15.44
C THR A 342 22.74 17.01 14.71
N HIS A 343 21.82 16.49 13.88
CA HIS A 343 22.09 15.32 13.05
C HIS A 343 23.23 15.56 12.05
N ALA A 344 23.27 16.72 11.40
CA ALA A 344 24.35 17.11 10.50
C ALA A 344 25.72 17.09 11.21
N ILE A 345 25.79 17.69 12.40
CA ILE A 345 27.01 17.74 13.23
C ILE A 345 27.45 16.33 13.64
N CYS A 346 26.52 15.50 14.15
CA CYS A 346 26.82 14.12 14.53
C CYS A 346 27.35 13.32 13.35
N PHE A 347 26.72 13.46 12.17
CA PHE A 347 27.14 12.77 10.95
C PHE A 347 28.55 13.18 10.54
N LEU A 348 28.81 14.48 10.40
CA LEU A 348 30.12 15.01 9.97
C LEU A 348 31.25 14.59 10.94
N ARG A 349 31.00 14.66 12.25
CA ARG A 349 31.97 14.21 13.27
C ARG A 349 32.22 12.71 13.24
N GLY A 350 31.17 11.90 13.06
CA GLY A 350 31.29 10.45 12.95
C GLY A 350 32.24 10.04 11.84
N TYR A 351 32.23 10.78 10.72
CA TYR A 351 33.11 10.57 9.58
C TYR A 351 34.41 11.38 9.61
N GLY A 352 34.75 12.01 10.74
CA GLY A 352 36.00 12.75 10.90
C GLY A 352 36.11 14.04 10.08
N VAL A 353 34.99 14.55 9.56
CA VAL A 353 34.96 15.79 8.77
C VAL A 353 35.10 16.98 9.72
N PRO A 354 36.16 17.80 9.59
CA PRO A 354 36.34 18.98 10.43
C PRO A 354 35.22 20.00 10.24
N LEU A 355 34.72 20.54 11.35
CA LEU A 355 33.68 21.57 11.35
C LEU A 355 34.35 22.95 11.30
N TYR A 356 34.38 23.54 10.11
CA TYR A 356 34.98 24.86 9.86
C TYR A 356 33.95 25.99 9.83
N HIS A 357 34.40 27.22 10.12
CA HIS A 357 33.59 28.43 10.04
C HIS A 357 34.23 29.56 9.22
N GLY A 358 33.39 30.26 8.44
CA GLY A 358 33.71 31.53 7.80
C GLY A 358 34.74 31.44 6.67
N LYS A 359 35.14 32.58 6.11
CA LYS A 359 36.17 32.66 5.06
C LYS A 359 37.58 32.28 5.54
N ASN A 360 37.80 32.18 6.86
CA ASN A 360 39.11 31.98 7.48
C ASN A 360 39.39 30.52 7.93
N ASN A 361 38.45 29.58 7.73
CA ASN A 361 38.65 28.15 7.96
C ASN A 361 39.12 27.76 9.39
N GLU A 362 38.58 28.42 10.42
CA GLU A 362 38.90 28.09 11.82
C GLU A 362 38.05 26.91 12.34
N LEU A 363 38.64 26.05 13.20
CA LEU A 363 37.95 24.93 13.87
C LEU A 363 37.01 25.44 14.97
N VAL A 364 35.77 24.93 15.01
CA VAL A 364 34.73 25.48 15.90
C VAL A 364 34.18 24.49 16.93
N THR A 365 34.01 24.97 18.16
CA THR A 365 33.37 24.28 19.30
C THR A 365 32.17 25.06 19.87
N ASP A 366 31.10 25.23 19.10
CA ASP A 366 29.85 25.85 19.61
C ASP A 366 29.11 24.94 20.62
N SER A 367 28.12 25.47 21.34
CA SER A 367 27.42 24.72 22.40
C SER A 367 26.61 23.51 21.89
N LEU A 368 26.12 23.55 20.66
CA LEU A 368 25.40 22.44 20.02
C LEU A 368 26.38 21.34 19.61
N SER A 369 27.49 21.73 19.00
CA SER A 369 28.58 20.82 18.68
C SER A 369 29.15 20.17 19.95
N ARG A 370 29.24 20.88 21.08
CA ARG A 370 29.67 20.28 22.35
C ARG A 370 28.68 19.27 22.96
N ARG A 371 27.38 19.37 22.65
CA ARG A 371 26.32 18.47 23.16
C ARG A 371 25.99 17.31 22.22
N ALA A 372 26.40 17.41 20.96
CA ALA A 372 26.20 16.38 19.95
C ALA A 372 27.12 15.19 20.22
N GLU A 373 26.60 14.17 20.91
CA GLU A 373 27.26 12.88 21.09
C GLU A 373 26.94 11.95 19.92
N PHE A 374 27.99 11.47 19.25
CA PHE A 374 27.86 10.44 18.23
C PHE A 374 27.64 9.09 18.91
N LYS A 375 26.44 8.51 18.77
CA LYS A 375 26.09 7.21 19.38
C LYS A 375 26.52 5.98 18.55
N GLY A 376 27.33 6.16 17.50
CA GLY A 376 27.78 5.07 16.64
C GLY A 376 27.06 4.99 15.30
N PHE A 377 27.60 4.17 14.39
CA PHE A 377 27.00 3.83 13.08
C PHE A 377 25.97 2.70 13.24
N GLU A 378 24.97 2.90 14.09
CA GLU A 378 24.00 1.85 14.44
C GLU A 378 22.58 2.29 14.07
N LYS A 379 21.99 1.60 13.10
CA LYS A 379 20.55 1.71 12.74
C LYS A 379 19.75 0.47 13.23
N SER A 380 20.43 -0.56 13.73
CA SER A 380 19.91 -1.83 14.25
C SER A 380 20.68 -2.23 15.52
N ASN A 381 20.19 -3.24 16.27
CA ASN A 381 20.86 -3.81 17.44
C ASN A 381 22.22 -4.48 17.13
N TYR A 382 22.73 -4.38 15.91
CA TYR A 382 23.98 -4.99 15.46
C TYR A 382 24.86 -3.96 14.75
N PRO A 383 26.17 -3.91 15.06
CA PRO A 383 27.10 -3.00 14.42
C PRO A 383 27.31 -3.40 12.95
N VAL A 384 27.38 -2.42 12.04
CA VAL A 384 27.75 -2.64 10.64
C VAL A 384 29.18 -3.20 10.60
N ASP A 385 29.42 -4.30 9.87
CA ASP A 385 30.75 -4.91 9.79
C ASP A 385 31.71 -4.09 8.91
N PHE A 386 31.26 -3.76 7.68
CA PHE A 386 32.05 -3.00 6.73
C PHE A 386 31.23 -1.92 6.00
N ILE A 387 30.32 -2.30 5.10
CA ILE A 387 29.42 -1.36 4.40
C ILE A 387 28.00 -1.90 4.46
N GLN A 388 27.04 -1.06 4.83
CA GLN A 388 25.63 -1.34 4.63
C GLN A 388 25.07 -0.39 3.57
N VAL A 389 24.35 -0.95 2.61
CA VAL A 389 23.71 -0.19 1.53
C VAL A 389 22.19 -0.37 1.63
N GLU A 390 21.47 0.74 1.69
CA GLU A 390 20.01 0.76 1.59
C GLU A 390 19.61 1.32 0.22
N ILE A 391 19.02 0.48 -0.62
CA ILE A 391 18.59 0.86 -1.98
C ILE A 391 17.08 0.89 -2.02
N THR A 392 16.52 2.08 -2.23
CA THR A 392 15.10 2.26 -2.49
C THR A 392 14.84 2.28 -3.98
N TYR A 393 13.96 1.41 -4.45
CA TYR A 393 13.57 1.30 -5.84
C TYR A 393 12.05 1.41 -5.99
N LYS A 394 11.61 1.91 -7.14
CA LYS A 394 10.20 1.96 -7.52
C LYS A 394 9.88 1.01 -8.65
N THR A 395 8.69 0.44 -8.59
CA THR A 395 8.22 -0.60 -9.49
C THR A 395 6.78 -0.35 -9.86
N LYS A 396 6.42 -0.49 -11.13
CA LYS A 396 5.01 -0.44 -11.54
C LYS A 396 4.26 -1.65 -10.96
N ARG A 397 3.20 -1.36 -10.21
CA ARG A 397 2.32 -2.35 -9.61
C ARG A 397 1.02 -2.42 -10.39
N GLU A 398 0.86 -3.54 -11.10
CA GLU A 398 -0.33 -3.83 -11.90
C GLU A 398 -1.30 -4.65 -11.06
N VAL A 399 -2.60 -4.36 -11.21
CA VAL A 399 -3.65 -5.13 -10.56
C VAL A 399 -3.80 -6.48 -11.25
N LYS A 400 -3.83 -7.54 -10.45
CA LYS A 400 -3.99 -8.92 -10.89
C LYS A 400 -5.15 -9.58 -10.15
N ILE A 401 -5.51 -10.79 -10.58
CA ILE A 401 -6.43 -11.66 -9.84
C ILE A 401 -5.91 -11.84 -8.41
N GLY A 402 -6.82 -11.79 -7.43
CA GLY A 402 -6.51 -11.85 -6.00
C GLY A 402 -6.35 -10.49 -5.31
N PHE A 403 -6.30 -9.38 -6.05
CA PHE A 403 -6.31 -8.05 -5.44
C PHE A 403 -7.64 -7.77 -4.75
N LYS A 404 -7.58 -7.00 -3.65
CA LYS A 404 -8.76 -6.66 -2.86
C LYS A 404 -9.23 -5.25 -3.17
N VAL A 405 -10.51 -5.10 -3.50
CA VAL A 405 -11.15 -3.80 -3.76
C VAL A 405 -12.33 -3.60 -2.81
N THR A 406 -12.71 -2.34 -2.59
CA THR A 406 -13.78 -2.00 -1.66
C THR A 406 -14.47 -0.70 -2.05
N ASP A 407 -15.73 -0.55 -1.65
CA ASP A 407 -16.49 0.68 -1.80
C ASP A 407 -16.60 1.49 -0.50
N ARG A 408 -17.32 2.62 -0.58
CA ARG A 408 -17.54 3.53 0.56
C ARG A 408 -18.60 3.07 1.55
N CYS A 409 -19.26 1.95 1.29
CA CYS A 409 -20.33 1.39 2.11
C CYS A 409 -19.88 0.08 2.79
N GLY A 410 -18.57 -0.16 2.87
CA GLY A 410 -17.98 -1.34 3.50
C GLY A 410 -18.20 -2.64 2.70
N GLY A 411 -18.58 -2.55 1.43
CA GLY A 411 -18.53 -3.67 0.49
C GLY A 411 -17.08 -3.95 0.11
N LYS A 412 -16.61 -5.20 0.25
CA LYS A 412 -15.26 -5.62 -0.11
C LYS A 412 -15.35 -6.85 -0.98
N GLY A 413 -14.41 -6.99 -1.91
CA GLY A 413 -14.31 -8.19 -2.70
C GLY A 413 -12.92 -8.41 -3.27
N ILE A 414 -12.74 -9.60 -3.82
CA ILE A 414 -11.49 -10.04 -4.43
C ILE A 414 -11.67 -10.07 -5.94
N VAL A 415 -10.72 -9.49 -6.68
CA VAL A 415 -10.71 -9.53 -8.14
C VAL A 415 -10.54 -10.98 -8.60
N SER A 416 -11.56 -11.55 -9.24
CA SER A 416 -11.61 -12.94 -9.73
C SER A 416 -11.29 -13.04 -11.22
N LYS A 417 -11.69 -12.05 -12.02
CA LYS A 417 -11.51 -11.99 -13.48
C LYS A 417 -11.17 -10.57 -13.92
N ILE A 418 -10.28 -10.48 -14.92
CA ILE A 418 -9.95 -9.24 -15.63
C ILE A 418 -10.21 -9.49 -17.12
N THR A 419 -11.03 -8.67 -17.76
CA THR A 419 -11.46 -8.84 -19.16
C THR A 419 -11.22 -7.56 -19.96
N PRO A 420 -10.89 -7.63 -21.26
CA PRO A 420 -10.83 -6.46 -22.13
C PRO A 420 -12.15 -5.67 -22.10
N LEU A 421 -12.07 -4.33 -22.12
CA LEU A 421 -13.25 -3.46 -22.04
C LEU A 421 -14.32 -3.82 -23.08
N GLU A 422 -13.94 -4.21 -24.29
CA GLU A 422 -14.88 -4.48 -25.39
C GLU A 422 -15.75 -5.73 -25.15
N GLU A 423 -15.27 -6.66 -24.32
CA GLU A 423 -15.98 -7.88 -23.93
C GLU A 423 -16.81 -7.69 -22.63
N MET A 424 -16.62 -6.57 -21.92
CA MET A 424 -17.35 -6.28 -20.69
C MET A 424 -18.84 -6.01 -20.93
N PRO A 425 -19.70 -6.15 -19.90
CA PRO A 425 -21.11 -5.81 -19.99
C PRO A 425 -21.35 -4.37 -20.44
N ARG A 426 -22.16 -4.20 -21.49
CA ARG A 426 -22.57 -2.92 -22.05
C ARG A 426 -24.07 -2.74 -22.08
N ASP A 427 -24.52 -1.51 -21.87
CA ASP A 427 -25.92 -1.12 -22.00
C ASP A 427 -26.30 -0.78 -23.45
N GLU A 428 -27.59 -0.54 -23.70
CA GLU A 428 -28.10 -0.17 -25.03
C GLU A 428 -27.62 1.23 -25.48
N TYR A 429 -27.09 2.04 -24.57
CA TYR A 429 -26.51 3.37 -24.86
C TYR A 429 -25.02 3.30 -25.24
N GLY A 430 -24.42 2.11 -25.24
CA GLY A 430 -23.00 1.89 -25.57
C GLY A 430 -22.04 2.11 -24.40
N ASN A 431 -22.53 2.26 -23.17
CA ASN A 431 -21.69 2.39 -22.00
C ASN A 431 -21.20 1.02 -21.54
N TYR A 432 -19.89 0.87 -21.38
CA TYR A 432 -19.28 -0.35 -20.85
C TYR A 432 -19.11 -0.27 -19.32
N ALA A 433 -19.36 -1.39 -18.65
CA ALA A 433 -19.06 -1.59 -17.24
C ALA A 433 -17.54 -1.78 -17.04
N ASP A 434 -17.03 -1.12 -16.01
CA ASP A 434 -15.67 -1.30 -15.49
C ASP A 434 -15.60 -2.37 -14.41
N ILE A 435 -16.70 -2.57 -13.68
CA ILE A 435 -16.77 -3.47 -12.54
C ILE A 435 -18.16 -4.11 -12.46
N VAL A 436 -18.18 -5.42 -12.26
CA VAL A 436 -19.38 -6.23 -12.04
C VAL A 436 -19.36 -6.74 -10.60
N ILE A 437 -20.50 -6.62 -9.90
CA ILE A 437 -20.66 -7.02 -8.51
C ILE A 437 -21.94 -7.84 -8.37
N ASP A 438 -21.98 -8.83 -7.48
CA ASP A 438 -23.23 -9.56 -7.19
C ASP A 438 -24.22 -8.68 -6.39
N PRO A 439 -25.49 -8.55 -6.81
CA PRO A 439 -26.50 -7.82 -6.05
C PRO A 439 -26.76 -8.38 -4.64
N ASN A 440 -26.62 -9.69 -4.40
CA ASN A 440 -26.87 -10.25 -3.06
C ASN A 440 -25.86 -9.77 -2.03
N ALA A 441 -24.65 -9.39 -2.48
CA ALA A 441 -23.64 -8.80 -1.63
C ALA A 441 -24.11 -7.50 -0.97
N VAL A 442 -25.11 -6.81 -1.53
CA VAL A 442 -25.66 -5.58 -0.95
C VAL A 442 -26.81 -5.89 0.02
N THR A 443 -27.75 -6.73 -0.41
CA THR A 443 -28.98 -7.02 0.33
C THR A 443 -28.69 -7.73 1.66
N ASN A 444 -27.78 -8.71 1.66
CA ASN A 444 -27.43 -9.50 2.84
C ASN A 444 -26.71 -8.70 3.94
N ARG A 445 -26.26 -7.48 3.64
CA ARG A 445 -25.35 -6.68 4.49
C ARG A 445 -25.90 -5.32 4.90
N LEU A 446 -27.13 -5.00 4.49
CA LEU A 446 -27.84 -3.76 4.84
C LEU A 446 -27.01 -2.49 4.51
N ASN A 447 -26.46 -2.43 3.30
CA ASN A 447 -25.67 -1.30 2.79
C ASN A 447 -26.26 -0.75 1.47
N ALA A 448 -27.56 -0.45 1.50
CA ALA A 448 -28.35 -0.03 0.33
C ALA A 448 -27.84 1.25 -0.36
N ALA A 449 -27.07 2.09 0.33
CA ALA A 449 -26.39 3.28 -0.22
C ALA A 449 -25.65 3.00 -1.53
N GLN A 450 -25.10 1.79 -1.72
CA GLN A 450 -24.39 1.44 -2.95
C GLN A 450 -25.29 1.53 -4.20
N PHE A 451 -26.54 1.09 -4.08
CA PHE A 451 -27.51 1.20 -5.17
C PHE A 451 -27.90 2.64 -5.43
N TRP A 452 -28.01 3.46 -4.36
CA TRP A 452 -28.36 4.86 -4.50
C TRP A 452 -27.27 5.63 -5.23
N GLU A 453 -26.00 5.40 -4.88
CA GLU A 453 -24.86 5.98 -5.56
C GLU A 453 -24.85 5.62 -7.06
N GLN A 454 -25.03 4.34 -7.38
CA GLN A 454 -25.09 3.88 -8.78
C GLN A 454 -26.25 4.53 -9.55
N CYS A 455 -27.46 4.52 -8.98
CA CYS A 455 -28.66 5.05 -9.62
C CYS A 455 -28.57 6.56 -9.86
N ILE A 456 -28.17 7.33 -8.85
CA ILE A 456 -28.04 8.79 -8.98
C ILE A 456 -27.01 9.12 -10.05
N ASN A 457 -25.86 8.43 -10.07
CA ASN A 457 -24.84 8.69 -11.07
C ASN A 457 -25.27 8.26 -12.49
N HIS A 458 -26.04 7.18 -12.62
CA HIS A 458 -26.64 6.79 -13.91
C HIS A 458 -27.56 7.88 -14.46
N ILE A 459 -28.50 8.36 -13.63
CA ILE A 459 -29.42 9.44 -14.02
C ILE A 459 -28.61 10.71 -14.33
N SER A 460 -27.64 11.05 -13.47
CA SER A 460 -26.77 12.21 -13.63
C SER A 460 -25.99 12.21 -14.95
N GLU A 461 -25.61 11.05 -15.47
CA GLU A 461 -24.94 10.95 -16.77
C GLU A 461 -25.88 11.36 -17.91
N ILE A 462 -27.13 10.92 -17.87
CA ILE A 462 -28.15 11.26 -18.86
C ILE A 462 -28.51 12.75 -18.77
N VAL A 463 -28.67 13.28 -17.56
CA VAL A 463 -28.85 14.72 -17.34
C VAL A 463 -27.67 15.51 -17.91
N LYS A 464 -26.44 15.06 -17.67
CA LYS A 464 -25.26 15.73 -18.19
C LYS A 464 -25.26 15.80 -19.72
N ARG A 465 -25.67 14.73 -20.41
CA ARG A 465 -25.83 14.75 -21.88
C ARG A 465 -26.84 15.81 -22.32
N LYS A 466 -27.98 15.91 -21.63
CA LYS A 466 -29.00 16.95 -21.88
C LYS A 466 -28.44 18.36 -21.63
N VAL A 467 -27.76 18.59 -20.50
CA VAL A 467 -27.11 19.88 -20.18
C VAL A 467 -26.09 20.27 -21.24
N LEU A 468 -25.22 19.36 -21.67
CA LEU A 468 -24.20 19.65 -22.68
C LEU A 468 -24.79 19.94 -24.06
N ALA A 469 -25.86 19.25 -24.45
CA ALA A 469 -26.57 19.54 -25.69
C ALA A 469 -27.25 20.92 -25.65
N THR A 470 -27.90 21.26 -24.53
CA THR A 470 -28.52 22.59 -24.35
C THR A 470 -27.49 23.71 -24.28
N MET A 471 -26.31 23.44 -23.72
CA MET A 471 -25.21 24.40 -23.60
C MET A 471 -24.72 24.93 -24.96
N GLU A 472 -24.90 24.16 -26.04
CA GLU A 472 -24.59 24.60 -27.40
C GLU A 472 -25.56 25.67 -27.93
N VAL A 473 -26.76 25.74 -27.35
CA VAL A 473 -27.84 26.67 -27.73
C VAL A 473 -27.92 27.84 -26.75
N SER A 474 -27.97 27.57 -25.45
CA SER A 474 -28.22 28.54 -24.38
C SER A 474 -27.54 28.12 -23.08
N ILE A 475 -26.70 28.98 -22.53
CA ILE A 475 -25.97 28.73 -21.28
C ILE A 475 -26.93 28.80 -20.08
N GLU A 476 -27.87 29.75 -20.12
CA GLU A 476 -28.88 29.94 -19.09
C GLU A 476 -29.78 28.71 -18.97
N ASP A 477 -30.31 28.21 -20.09
CA ASP A 477 -31.21 27.05 -20.07
C ASP A 477 -30.47 25.78 -19.63
N ALA A 478 -29.22 25.61 -20.06
CA ALA A 478 -28.37 24.51 -19.62
C ALA A 478 -28.10 24.56 -18.10
N PHE A 479 -27.90 25.76 -17.56
CA PHE A 479 -27.69 25.96 -16.13
C PHE A 479 -28.97 25.71 -15.32
N GLU A 480 -30.15 26.09 -15.83
CA GLU A 480 -31.43 25.80 -15.16
C GLU A 480 -31.75 24.30 -15.15
N ILE A 481 -31.49 23.57 -16.25
CA ILE A 481 -31.61 22.09 -16.27
C ILE A 481 -30.70 21.46 -15.22
N LEU A 482 -29.46 21.95 -15.09
CA LEU A 482 -28.54 21.47 -14.07
C LEU A 482 -29.06 21.77 -12.65
N LEU A 483 -29.54 22.99 -12.41
CA LEU A 483 -30.12 23.36 -11.11
C LEU A 483 -31.36 22.54 -10.77
N GLU A 484 -32.20 22.23 -11.76
CA GLU A 484 -33.36 21.36 -11.58
C GLU A 484 -32.94 19.97 -11.11
N TRP A 485 -31.93 19.37 -11.77
CA TRP A 485 -31.37 18.09 -11.35
C TRP A 485 -30.76 18.13 -9.94
N LEU A 486 -29.95 19.15 -9.66
CA LEU A 486 -29.37 19.31 -8.32
C LEU A 486 -30.46 19.50 -7.27
N SER A 487 -31.55 20.20 -7.59
CA SER A 487 -32.67 20.42 -6.67
C SER A 487 -33.48 19.14 -6.44
N ASP A 488 -33.65 18.32 -7.48
CA ASP A 488 -34.29 17.01 -7.39
C ASP A 488 -33.56 16.05 -6.44
N VAL A 489 -32.22 16.15 -6.39
CA VAL A 489 -31.37 15.35 -5.50
C VAL A 489 -31.27 15.98 -4.11
N ARG A 490 -30.94 17.28 -4.05
CA ARG A 490 -30.77 18.06 -2.82
C ARG A 490 -30.96 19.57 -3.05
N VAL A 491 -32.12 20.08 -2.65
CA VAL A 491 -32.52 21.50 -2.76
C VAL A 491 -31.47 22.47 -2.21
N ASN A 492 -30.94 22.24 -1.01
CA ASN A 492 -29.96 23.13 -0.40
C ASN A 492 -28.65 23.24 -1.20
N TYR A 493 -28.25 22.16 -1.87
CA TYR A 493 -27.07 22.20 -2.74
C TYR A 493 -27.34 23.03 -4.00
N ALA A 494 -28.51 22.86 -4.62
CA ALA A 494 -28.92 23.64 -5.78
C ALA A 494 -28.99 25.14 -5.47
N ASN A 495 -29.54 25.52 -4.30
CA ASN A 495 -29.59 26.91 -3.87
C ASN A 495 -28.18 27.51 -3.70
N LEU A 496 -27.26 26.77 -3.06
CA LEU A 496 -25.87 27.20 -2.94
C LEU A 496 -25.18 27.38 -4.30
N VAL A 497 -25.41 26.47 -5.26
CA VAL A 497 -24.88 26.60 -6.62
C VAL A 497 -25.46 27.83 -7.31
N ARG A 498 -26.76 28.08 -7.19
CA ARG A 498 -27.42 29.27 -7.74
C ARG A 498 -26.84 30.56 -7.16
N GLU A 499 -26.60 30.61 -5.86
CA GLU A 499 -26.02 31.78 -5.17
C GLU A 499 -24.54 31.99 -5.51
N THR A 500 -23.80 30.91 -5.75
CA THR A 500 -22.35 30.96 -6.04
C THR A 500 -22.05 31.46 -7.45
N TYR A 501 -22.92 31.18 -8.42
CA TYR A 501 -22.72 31.54 -9.83
C TYR A 501 -23.84 32.46 -10.35
N PRO A 502 -23.92 33.72 -9.87
CA PRO A 502 -25.03 34.61 -10.18
C PRO A 502 -24.96 35.18 -11.61
N THR A 503 -23.76 35.38 -12.16
CA THR A 503 -23.58 36.00 -13.48
C THR A 503 -23.53 34.97 -14.61
N LEU A 504 -23.79 35.41 -15.85
CA LEU A 504 -23.71 34.53 -17.02
C LEU A 504 -22.31 33.94 -17.22
N GLU A 505 -21.26 34.74 -16.98
CA GLU A 505 -19.87 34.29 -17.12
C GLU A 505 -19.53 33.21 -16.08
N ASP A 506 -19.99 33.39 -14.84
CA ASP A 506 -19.83 32.41 -13.76
C ASP A 506 -20.52 31.08 -14.10
N LYS A 507 -21.76 31.14 -14.60
CA LYS A 507 -22.53 29.97 -15.05
C LYS A 507 -21.81 29.22 -16.17
N LYS A 508 -21.32 29.97 -17.16
CA LYS A 508 -20.54 29.41 -18.28
C LYS A 508 -19.26 28.74 -17.80
N GLY A 509 -18.54 29.37 -16.87
CA GLY A 509 -17.34 28.81 -16.26
C GLY A 509 -17.62 27.49 -15.54
N PHE A 510 -18.69 27.44 -14.75
CA PHE A 510 -19.11 26.22 -14.04
C PHE A 510 -19.53 25.10 -14.99
N LEU A 511 -20.32 25.41 -16.03
CA LEU A 511 -20.72 24.42 -17.03
C LEU A 511 -19.53 23.88 -17.83
N MET A 512 -18.55 24.73 -18.17
CA MET A 512 -17.31 24.25 -18.80
C MET A 512 -16.48 23.37 -17.87
N TRP A 513 -16.47 23.67 -16.57
CA TRP A 513 -15.83 22.79 -15.59
C TRP A 513 -16.53 21.41 -15.52
N ILE A 514 -17.87 21.37 -15.54
CA ILE A 514 -18.64 20.11 -15.61
C ILE A 514 -18.39 19.36 -16.92
N LYS A 515 -18.27 20.08 -18.05
CA LYS A 515 -17.95 19.50 -19.35
C LYS A 515 -16.59 18.78 -19.33
N ASN A 516 -15.61 19.33 -18.61
CA ASN A 516 -14.26 18.78 -18.49
C ASN A 516 -14.13 17.62 -17.48
N LYS A 517 -15.11 17.43 -16.59
CA LYS A 517 -15.19 16.26 -15.69
C LYS A 517 -15.93 15.12 -16.40
N ASP A 518 -15.86 13.90 -15.89
CA ASP A 518 -16.63 12.75 -16.41
C ASP A 518 -18.05 12.65 -15.83
N PHE A 519 -18.36 13.39 -14.78
CA PHE A 519 -19.61 13.33 -14.02
C PHE A 519 -20.07 14.73 -13.61
N ILE A 520 -21.31 14.87 -13.12
CA ILE A 520 -21.75 16.07 -12.40
C ILE A 520 -21.46 15.83 -10.91
N PRO A 521 -20.65 16.68 -10.25
CA PRO A 521 -20.38 16.52 -8.83
C PRO A 521 -21.63 16.83 -8.00
N ILE A 522 -21.95 15.95 -7.06
CA ILE A 522 -23.12 16.07 -6.20
C ILE A 522 -22.68 16.00 -4.75
N HIS A 523 -23.01 17.02 -3.97
CA HIS A 523 -22.71 17.04 -2.54
C HIS A 523 -23.82 16.38 -1.72
N ILE A 524 -23.48 15.32 -0.99
CA ILE A 524 -24.39 14.61 -0.09
C ILE A 524 -23.69 14.40 1.26
N PRO A 525 -24.09 15.12 2.32
CA PRO A 525 -23.44 14.98 3.61
C PRO A 525 -23.71 13.60 4.24
N PRO A 526 -22.90 13.17 5.22
CA PRO A 526 -23.00 11.81 5.79
C PRO A 526 -24.38 11.48 6.34
N PHE A 527 -24.98 12.40 7.11
CA PHE A 527 -26.27 12.22 7.76
C PHE A 527 -27.43 12.90 7.01
N TYR A 528 -27.42 12.80 5.68
CA TYR A 528 -28.54 13.26 4.87
C TYR A 528 -29.74 12.31 4.96
N GLN A 529 -30.95 12.85 5.02
CA GLN A 529 -32.18 12.13 5.41
C GLN A 529 -32.85 11.35 4.25
N GLY A 530 -32.25 11.39 3.06
CA GLY A 530 -32.75 10.75 1.84
C GLY A 530 -32.76 11.71 0.64
N ILE A 531 -32.91 11.18 -0.57
CA ILE A 531 -32.88 11.98 -1.81
C ILE A 531 -34.17 12.82 -1.89
N GLY A 532 -34.07 14.15 -2.03
CA GLY A 532 -35.21 15.04 -2.30
C GLY A 532 -35.82 15.81 -1.12
N GLY A 533 -35.23 15.79 0.09
CA GLY A 533 -35.60 16.71 1.20
C GLY A 533 -36.24 16.07 2.46
N GLU A 534 -36.46 16.89 3.50
CA GLU A 534 -36.77 16.53 4.90
C GLU A 534 -38.12 15.80 5.12
N GLU A 535 -39.08 15.90 4.19
CA GLU A 535 -40.43 15.35 4.41
C GLU A 535 -40.54 13.83 4.23
N LYS A 536 -39.52 13.15 3.69
CA LYS A 536 -39.66 11.77 3.18
C LYS A 536 -38.48 10.89 3.61
N GLY A 537 -38.70 10.02 4.59
CA GLY A 537 -37.65 9.15 5.17
C GLY A 537 -37.06 8.11 4.20
N ASN A 538 -36.02 7.41 4.66
CA ASN A 538 -35.17 6.47 3.88
C ASN A 538 -35.91 5.40 3.03
N LEU A 539 -37.08 4.91 3.46
CA LEU A 539 -37.87 3.92 2.71
C LEU A 539 -38.44 4.49 1.40
N ASP A 540 -38.59 5.81 1.31
CA ASP A 540 -39.13 6.52 0.15
C ASP A 540 -38.06 6.86 -0.89
N SER A 541 -36.78 6.75 -0.54
CA SER A 541 -35.65 7.11 -1.42
C SER A 541 -35.55 6.20 -2.65
N LEU A 542 -35.86 4.90 -2.56
CA LEU A 542 -35.89 4.00 -3.72
C LEU A 542 -37.06 4.32 -4.68
N LYS A 543 -38.22 4.70 -4.13
CA LYS A 543 -39.35 5.16 -4.95
C LYS A 543 -38.98 6.45 -5.66
N ARG A 544 -38.37 7.40 -4.93
CA ARG A 544 -37.88 8.65 -5.48
C ARG A 544 -36.87 8.44 -6.60
N VAL A 545 -35.90 7.54 -6.45
CA VAL A 545 -34.95 7.20 -7.52
C VAL A 545 -35.67 6.72 -8.78
N ARG A 546 -36.72 5.89 -8.66
CA ARG A 546 -37.53 5.45 -9.81
C ARG A 546 -38.33 6.60 -10.43
N GLU A 547 -38.87 7.51 -9.63
CA GLU A 547 -39.54 8.72 -10.13
C GLU A 547 -38.58 9.63 -10.89
N LEU A 548 -37.38 9.82 -10.35
CA LEU A 548 -36.32 10.60 -11.01
C LEU A 548 -35.87 9.93 -12.31
N ALA A 549 -35.72 8.60 -12.33
CA ALA A 549 -35.41 7.88 -13.55
C ALA A 549 -36.47 8.12 -14.64
N ARG A 550 -37.76 8.10 -14.29
CA ARG A 550 -38.84 8.44 -15.24
C ARG A 550 -38.79 9.88 -15.70
N LYS A 551 -38.64 10.82 -14.75
CA LYS A 551 -38.57 12.26 -15.03
C LYS A 551 -37.46 12.59 -16.03
N TRP A 552 -36.30 11.97 -15.85
CA TRP A 552 -35.11 12.26 -16.63
C TRP A 552 -34.89 11.33 -17.83
N GLU A 553 -35.81 10.39 -18.08
CA GLU A 553 -35.74 9.37 -19.15
C GLU A 553 -34.52 8.43 -19.00
N ALA A 554 -34.20 8.07 -17.76
CA ALA A 554 -33.09 7.22 -17.37
C ALA A 554 -33.55 5.81 -16.95
N GLU A 555 -34.43 5.21 -17.76
CA GLU A 555 -34.97 3.88 -17.48
C GLU A 555 -33.92 2.77 -17.74
N PRO A 556 -33.94 1.68 -16.95
CA PRO A 556 -33.04 0.54 -17.14
C PRO A 556 -33.16 -0.10 -18.52
N THR A 557 -32.06 -0.65 -19.04
CA THR A 557 -31.99 -1.34 -20.33
C THR A 557 -31.47 -2.77 -20.18
N HIS A 558 -31.53 -3.58 -21.24
CA HIS A 558 -30.88 -4.88 -21.18
C HIS A 558 -29.38 -4.70 -21.34
N ILE A 559 -28.62 -5.50 -20.60
CA ILE A 559 -27.17 -5.49 -20.68
C ILE A 559 -26.71 -6.72 -21.46
N SER A 560 -25.70 -6.55 -22.29
CA SER A 560 -25.08 -7.63 -23.07
C SER A 560 -23.57 -7.65 -22.90
N TRP A 561 -22.96 -8.82 -22.93
CA TRP A 561 -21.49 -8.99 -22.88
C TRP A 561 -21.06 -10.14 -23.78
N ILE A 562 -19.76 -10.22 -24.02
CA ILE A 562 -19.16 -11.31 -24.79
C ILE A 562 -18.52 -12.29 -23.79
N GLU A 563 -18.87 -13.55 -23.92
CA GLU A 563 -18.24 -14.65 -23.22
C GLU A 563 -17.59 -15.59 -24.24
N ARG A 564 -16.64 -16.42 -23.81
CA ARG A 564 -15.94 -17.36 -24.70
C ARG A 564 -16.37 -18.76 -24.34
N ASP A 565 -16.82 -19.53 -25.33
CA ASP A 565 -17.21 -20.92 -25.15
C ASP A 565 -15.98 -21.84 -24.93
N GLU A 566 -16.24 -23.14 -24.76
CA GLU A 566 -15.18 -24.16 -24.58
C GLU A 566 -14.16 -24.20 -25.73
N ASN A 567 -14.55 -23.73 -26.93
CA ASN A 567 -13.70 -23.65 -28.12
C ASN A 567 -13.10 -22.25 -28.33
N ASN A 568 -13.20 -21.36 -27.34
CA ASN A 568 -12.72 -19.99 -27.36
C ASN A 568 -13.42 -19.07 -28.38
N LEU A 569 -14.61 -19.45 -28.85
CA LEU A 569 -15.45 -18.65 -29.75
C LEU A 569 -16.31 -17.65 -28.96
N PRO A 570 -16.46 -16.40 -29.43
CA PRO A 570 -17.24 -15.38 -28.74
C PRO A 570 -18.74 -15.67 -28.86
N ILE A 571 -19.42 -15.77 -27.71
CA ILE A 571 -20.87 -15.85 -27.56
C ILE A 571 -21.38 -14.57 -26.91
N THR A 572 -22.49 -14.02 -27.41
CA THR A 572 -23.11 -12.84 -26.80
C THR A 572 -24.16 -13.27 -25.81
N ILE A 573 -23.99 -12.89 -24.54
CA ILE A 573 -24.97 -13.12 -23.48
C ILE A 573 -25.77 -11.83 -23.30
N LYS A 574 -27.07 -11.96 -23.03
CA LYS A 574 -27.97 -10.83 -22.74
C LYS A 574 -28.75 -11.09 -21.46
N THR A 575 -28.89 -10.07 -20.62
CA THR A 575 -29.69 -10.16 -19.39
C THR A 575 -31.15 -10.44 -19.72
N LYS A 576 -31.83 -11.20 -18.84
CA LYS A 576 -33.30 -11.37 -18.91
C LYS A 576 -34.04 -10.16 -18.38
N CYS A 577 -33.53 -9.58 -17.29
CA CYS A 577 -34.07 -8.38 -16.67
C CYS A 577 -33.26 -7.16 -17.08
N LYS A 578 -33.94 -6.01 -17.13
CA LYS A 578 -33.29 -4.72 -17.34
C LYS A 578 -32.56 -4.28 -16.07
N THR A 579 -31.42 -3.64 -16.25
CA THR A 579 -30.60 -3.09 -15.17
C THR A 579 -29.86 -1.84 -15.69
N ILE A 580 -29.03 -1.22 -14.87
CA ILE A 580 -28.34 0.02 -15.18
C ILE A 580 -26.83 -0.13 -15.01
N ILE A 581 -26.10 0.71 -15.74
CA ILE A 581 -24.68 0.95 -15.52
C ILE A 581 -24.56 2.36 -14.98
N GLY A 582 -23.93 2.52 -13.81
CA GLY A 582 -23.77 3.81 -13.15
C GLY A 582 -22.45 3.89 -12.41
N LYS A 583 -21.86 5.09 -12.35
CA LYS A 583 -20.58 5.29 -11.66
C LYS A 583 -20.73 5.00 -10.16
N LYS A 584 -19.74 4.31 -9.60
CA LYS A 584 -19.60 4.09 -8.16
C LYS A 584 -18.16 4.35 -7.78
N TYR A 585 -17.93 4.92 -6.61
CA TYR A 585 -16.58 5.16 -6.12
C TYR A 585 -15.99 3.93 -5.43
N VAL A 586 -14.90 3.42 -5.98
CA VAL A 586 -14.25 2.17 -5.55
C VAL A 586 -12.77 2.42 -5.28
N MET A 587 -12.23 1.77 -4.26
CA MET A 587 -10.85 1.87 -3.81
C MET A 587 -10.16 0.51 -3.92
N CYS A 588 -8.88 0.51 -4.29
CA CYS A 588 -8.04 -0.68 -4.21
C CYS A 588 -7.27 -0.68 -2.88
N LEU A 589 -7.26 -1.82 -2.18
CA LEU A 589 -6.59 -1.95 -0.89
C LEU A 589 -5.14 -2.42 -1.05
N GLU A 590 -4.29 -2.11 -0.06
CA GLU A 590 -2.86 -2.44 -0.08
C GLU A 590 -2.55 -3.95 -0.15
N LYS A 591 -3.52 -4.83 0.13
CA LYS A 591 -3.33 -6.29 0.23
C LYS A 591 -2.98 -6.89 -1.12
N ILE A 592 -1.74 -7.37 -1.22
CA ILE A 592 -1.19 -7.98 -2.44
C ILE A 592 -1.42 -9.49 -2.40
N PRO A 593 -1.90 -10.11 -3.49
CA PRO A 593 -1.79 -11.55 -3.63
C PRO A 593 -0.32 -11.91 -3.82
N HIS A 594 0.23 -12.71 -2.92
CA HIS A 594 1.55 -13.30 -3.06
C HIS A 594 1.39 -14.80 -3.35
N PRO A 595 1.73 -15.26 -4.57
CA PRO A 595 1.77 -16.69 -4.84
C PRO A 595 2.99 -17.27 -4.11
N HIS A 596 2.75 -17.88 -2.95
CA HIS A 596 3.76 -18.60 -2.19
C HIS A 596 3.43 -20.08 -2.18
N ALA A 597 4.40 -20.90 -2.58
CA ALA A 597 4.40 -22.34 -2.32
C ALA A 597 5.27 -22.62 -1.08
N PRO A 598 4.84 -23.49 -0.15
CA PRO A 598 5.70 -23.94 0.94
C PRO A 598 6.81 -24.82 0.37
N GLY A 599 8.06 -24.53 0.73
CA GLY A 599 9.23 -25.34 0.40
C GLY A 599 9.83 -26.03 1.63
N PRO A 600 10.91 -26.80 1.43
CA PRO A 600 11.68 -27.36 2.53
C PRO A 600 12.26 -26.24 3.41
N SER A 601 11.97 -26.29 4.71
CA SER A 601 12.40 -25.28 5.67
C SER A 601 13.78 -25.58 6.25
N ARG A 602 14.44 -24.54 6.80
CA ARG A 602 15.63 -24.75 7.62
C ARG A 602 15.28 -25.52 8.89
N LEU A 603 16.17 -26.41 9.32
CA LEU A 603 16.00 -27.15 10.56
C LEU A 603 16.63 -26.41 11.73
N SER A 604 15.98 -26.47 12.88
CA SER A 604 16.54 -26.08 14.17
C SER A 604 17.66 -27.03 14.59
N GLN A 605 18.40 -26.68 15.66
CA GLN A 605 19.42 -27.56 16.26
C GLN A 605 18.87 -28.93 16.68
N PHE A 606 17.55 -29.05 16.85
CA PHE A 606 16.87 -30.28 17.23
C PHE A 606 16.26 -31.04 16.05
N GLY A 607 16.52 -30.61 14.81
CA GLY A 607 16.03 -31.28 13.61
C GLY A 607 14.57 -30.99 13.25
N SER A 608 13.87 -30.14 13.99
CA SER A 608 12.51 -29.67 13.66
C SER A 608 12.56 -28.42 12.75
N PRO A 609 11.61 -28.24 11.82
CA PRO A 609 11.41 -27.02 11.02
C PRO A 609 11.46 -25.75 11.87
N GLY A 610 12.44 -24.89 11.59
CA GLY A 610 12.63 -23.61 12.25
C GLY A 610 12.11 -22.47 11.37
N LYS A 611 11.49 -21.46 12.00
CA LYS A 611 11.10 -20.24 11.30
C LYS A 611 12.33 -19.33 11.10
N PRO A 612 12.76 -19.04 9.86
CA PRO A 612 13.80 -18.05 9.63
C PRO A 612 13.37 -16.66 10.14
N SER A 613 14.33 -15.86 10.59
CA SER A 613 14.08 -14.54 11.20
C SER A 613 13.69 -13.44 10.19
N GLY A 614 13.76 -13.71 8.88
CA GLY A 614 13.45 -12.75 7.80
C GLY A 614 12.15 -13.06 7.05
N LYS A 615 11.48 -12.02 6.54
CA LYS A 615 10.43 -12.18 5.53
C LYS A 615 11.07 -12.54 4.20
N GLU A 616 10.74 -13.73 3.67
CA GLU A 616 11.18 -14.14 2.34
C GLU A 616 10.15 -13.74 1.29
N ASP A 617 10.61 -13.06 0.25
CA ASP A 617 9.81 -12.77 -0.96
C ASP A 617 10.24 -13.69 -2.10
N LYS A 618 10.27 -14.99 -1.82
CA LYS A 618 10.54 -16.06 -2.79
C LYS A 618 9.22 -16.73 -3.16
N ALA A 619 9.11 -17.16 -4.42
CA ALA A 619 7.96 -17.95 -4.88
C ALA A 619 7.80 -19.25 -4.08
N VAL A 620 8.92 -19.84 -3.64
CA VAL A 620 8.97 -20.96 -2.71
C VAL A 620 9.51 -20.45 -1.37
N SER A 621 8.68 -20.51 -0.34
CA SER A 621 9.00 -20.03 1.01
C SER A 621 9.74 -21.11 1.81
N GLU A 622 10.86 -20.77 2.43
CA GLU A 622 11.55 -21.62 3.42
C GLU A 622 10.82 -21.61 4.78
N ASN A 623 9.77 -20.80 4.94
CA ASN A 623 8.93 -20.84 6.14
C ASN A 623 7.98 -22.05 6.11
N PRO A 624 8.03 -22.91 7.13
CA PRO A 624 7.08 -24.02 7.22
C PRO A 624 5.67 -23.51 7.52
N VAL A 625 4.66 -24.16 6.96
CA VAL A 625 3.25 -23.94 7.32
C VAL A 625 2.96 -24.72 8.60
N ARG A 626 2.39 -24.04 9.58
CA ARG A 626 1.98 -24.69 10.83
C ARG A 626 0.68 -25.46 10.60
N MET A 627 0.73 -26.77 10.79
CA MET A 627 -0.47 -27.58 11.02
C MET A 627 -0.88 -27.40 12.49
N GLY A 628 -2.03 -26.77 12.73
CA GLY A 628 -2.58 -26.58 14.07
C GLY A 628 -3.32 -27.82 14.57
N GLU A 629 -3.79 -27.73 15.81
CA GLU A 629 -4.51 -28.84 16.45
C GLU A 629 -5.85 -29.13 15.75
N ASP A 630 -6.57 -28.08 15.34
CA ASP A 630 -7.85 -28.21 14.64
C ASP A 630 -7.67 -28.90 13.29
N GLU A 631 -6.66 -28.51 12.50
CA GLU A 631 -6.35 -29.18 11.23
C GLU A 631 -5.98 -30.64 11.44
N VAL A 632 -5.21 -30.95 12.48
CA VAL A 632 -4.85 -32.34 12.84
C VAL A 632 -6.08 -33.15 13.23
N ARG A 633 -7.00 -32.59 14.03
CA ARG A 633 -8.25 -33.26 14.43
C ARG A 633 -9.14 -33.55 13.22
N ILE A 634 -9.34 -32.57 12.35
CA ILE A 634 -10.15 -32.71 11.14
C ILE A 634 -9.54 -33.78 10.22
N MET A 635 -8.23 -33.69 9.95
CA MET A 635 -7.56 -34.67 9.10
C MET A 635 -7.54 -36.07 9.72
N THR A 636 -7.39 -36.18 11.04
CA THR A 636 -7.47 -37.46 11.76
C THR A 636 -8.85 -38.10 11.60
N GLY A 637 -9.92 -37.31 11.66
CA GLY A 637 -11.28 -37.80 11.43
C GLY A 637 -11.53 -38.33 10.01
N VAL A 638 -10.80 -37.82 9.01
CA VAL A 638 -10.95 -38.22 7.60
C VAL A 638 -9.96 -39.34 7.20
N LEU A 639 -8.69 -39.21 7.58
CA LEU A 639 -7.58 -40.07 7.13
C LEU A 639 -7.24 -41.18 8.14
N GLY A 640 -7.73 -41.06 9.37
CA GLY A 640 -7.36 -41.92 10.50
C GLY A 640 -6.09 -41.46 11.22
N ALA A 641 -6.00 -41.77 12.52
CA ALA A 641 -4.93 -41.33 13.41
C ALA A 641 -3.54 -41.75 12.93
N LYS A 642 -3.39 -43.01 12.49
CA LYS A 642 -2.11 -43.56 12.06
C LYS A 642 -1.57 -42.89 10.78
N THR A 643 -2.46 -42.56 9.84
CA THR A 643 -2.08 -41.85 8.60
C THR A 643 -1.61 -40.44 8.92
N MET A 644 -2.33 -39.75 9.83
CA MET A 644 -1.99 -38.39 10.22
C MET A 644 -0.69 -38.33 11.03
N GLU A 645 -0.47 -39.29 11.94
CA GLU A 645 0.78 -39.44 12.68
C GLU A 645 1.98 -39.64 11.75
N ASN A 646 1.85 -40.54 10.77
CA ASN A 646 2.89 -40.77 9.77
C ASN A 646 3.18 -39.48 8.99
N LEU A 647 2.14 -38.80 8.47
CA LEU A 647 2.29 -37.56 7.70
C LEU A 647 3.04 -36.48 8.48
N MET A 648 2.64 -36.24 9.74
CA MET A 648 3.28 -35.26 10.62
C MET A 648 4.72 -35.62 10.95
N THR A 649 4.99 -36.91 11.14
CA THR A 649 6.33 -37.39 11.46
C THR A 649 7.27 -37.24 10.28
N ILE A 650 6.83 -37.66 9.09
CA ILE A 650 7.59 -37.61 7.84
C ILE A 650 7.90 -36.16 7.43
N LEU A 651 6.90 -35.28 7.44
CA LEU A 651 7.06 -33.91 6.92
C LEU A 651 7.52 -32.90 7.98
N GLY A 652 7.46 -33.25 9.26
CA GLY A 652 7.59 -32.29 10.36
C GLY A 652 8.63 -32.61 11.44
N THR A 653 8.79 -33.87 11.86
CA THR A 653 9.58 -34.16 13.08
C THR A 653 10.73 -35.14 12.89
N SER A 654 10.72 -35.93 11.80
CA SER A 654 11.77 -36.87 11.47
C SER A 654 12.59 -36.38 10.29
N LYS A 655 13.87 -36.07 10.54
CA LYS A 655 14.83 -35.76 9.46
C LYS A 655 14.99 -36.95 8.51
N LYS A 656 15.16 -38.16 9.06
CA LYS A 656 15.35 -39.37 8.26
C LYS A 656 14.12 -39.68 7.40
N GLY A 657 12.92 -39.50 7.95
CA GLY A 657 11.67 -39.65 7.21
C GLY A 657 11.53 -38.62 6.08
N PHE A 658 11.94 -37.38 6.32
CA PHE A 658 11.93 -36.33 5.30
C PHE A 658 12.96 -36.57 4.18
N ASP A 659 14.18 -36.98 4.53
CA ASP A 659 15.23 -37.32 3.56
C ASP A 659 14.78 -38.47 2.65
N GLU A 660 14.19 -39.53 3.23
CA GLU A 660 13.63 -40.66 2.48
C GLU A 660 12.44 -40.25 1.61
N PHE A 661 11.59 -39.32 2.09
CA PHE A 661 10.51 -38.75 1.29
C PHE A 661 11.04 -38.00 0.06
N LEU A 662 12.10 -37.19 0.23
CA LEU A 662 12.73 -36.49 -0.88
C LEU A 662 13.37 -37.46 -1.87
N ASP A 663 14.14 -38.43 -1.39
CA ASP A 663 14.81 -39.42 -2.24
C ASP A 663 13.81 -40.24 -3.06
N ASN A 664 12.70 -40.69 -2.44
CA ASN A 664 11.64 -41.37 -3.18
C ASN A 664 10.92 -40.44 -4.17
N SER A 665 10.70 -39.18 -3.79
CA SER A 665 10.08 -38.19 -4.69
C SER A 665 10.93 -37.91 -5.93
N PHE A 666 12.26 -37.80 -5.77
CA PHE A 666 13.16 -37.54 -6.90
C PHE A 666 13.40 -38.75 -7.80
N ASN A 667 13.37 -39.96 -7.23
CA ASN A 667 13.64 -41.19 -7.97
C ASN A 667 12.38 -41.88 -8.52
N SER A 668 11.18 -41.47 -8.09
CA SER A 668 9.92 -42.03 -8.58
C SER A 668 9.53 -41.47 -9.96
N PRO A 669 9.04 -42.31 -10.89
CA PRO A 669 8.44 -41.83 -12.14
C PRO A 669 7.14 -41.04 -11.90
N THR A 670 6.53 -41.17 -10.72
CA THR A 670 5.31 -40.46 -10.30
C THR A 670 5.50 -39.83 -8.91
N PRO A 671 6.20 -38.67 -8.82
CA PRO A 671 6.52 -38.01 -7.54
C PRO A 671 5.30 -37.61 -6.70
N THR A 672 4.16 -37.40 -7.33
CA THR A 672 2.90 -37.02 -6.67
C THR A 672 2.08 -38.20 -6.18
N ALA A 673 2.49 -39.43 -6.48
CA ALA A 673 1.79 -40.67 -6.15
C ALA A 673 2.79 -41.72 -5.63
N LEU A 674 3.39 -41.43 -4.48
CA LEU A 674 4.27 -42.38 -3.80
C LEU A 674 3.44 -43.47 -3.12
N GLU A 675 3.57 -44.71 -3.56
CA GLU A 675 2.85 -45.84 -2.98
C GLU A 675 3.49 -46.37 -1.68
N LYS A 676 4.81 -46.23 -1.56
CA LYS A 676 5.60 -46.73 -0.42
C LYS A 676 6.81 -45.83 -0.18
N MET A 677 7.24 -45.78 1.07
CA MET A 677 8.53 -45.20 1.47
C MET A 677 9.42 -46.26 2.09
N ASN A 678 10.73 -46.21 1.87
CA ASN A 678 11.66 -47.21 2.40
C ASN A 678 12.07 -46.87 3.85
N ILE A 679 11.08 -46.63 4.71
CA ILE A 679 11.30 -46.41 6.14
C ILE A 679 10.23 -47.16 6.93
N SER A 680 10.66 -47.90 7.94
CA SER A 680 9.72 -48.58 8.84
C SER A 680 9.09 -47.60 9.84
N TYR A 681 7.94 -47.98 10.39
CA TYR A 681 7.27 -47.18 11.42
C TYR A 681 8.15 -46.97 12.66
N GLN A 682 8.86 -48.01 13.11
CA GLN A 682 9.74 -47.92 14.27
C GLN A 682 10.90 -46.94 14.01
N GLU A 683 11.49 -46.98 12.82
CA GLU A 683 12.55 -46.04 12.43
C GLU A 683 12.03 -44.59 12.34
N LEU A 684 10.78 -44.38 11.92
CA LEU A 684 10.13 -43.06 11.93
C LEU A 684 9.97 -42.52 13.36
N VAL A 685 9.49 -43.36 14.28
CA VAL A 685 9.33 -42.99 15.70
C VAL A 685 10.68 -42.71 16.35
N ASP A 686 11.68 -43.57 16.14
CA ASP A 686 13.01 -43.44 16.72
C ASP A 686 13.75 -42.19 16.21
N SER A 687 13.45 -41.76 14.99
CA SER A 687 14.04 -40.57 14.36
C SER A 687 13.25 -39.29 14.63
N ASN A 688 12.17 -39.34 15.41
CA ASN A 688 11.37 -38.17 15.78
C ASN A 688 12.11 -37.30 16.80
N GLY A 689 12.63 -36.15 16.35
CA GLY A 689 13.43 -35.25 17.18
C GLY A 689 12.63 -34.65 18.35
N THR A 690 11.36 -34.33 18.13
CA THR A 690 10.49 -33.74 19.16
C THR A 690 10.21 -34.73 20.29
N LEU A 691 9.92 -35.98 19.94
CA LEU A 691 9.72 -37.05 20.92
C LEU A 691 11.01 -37.34 21.70
N GLY A 692 12.16 -37.32 21.01
CA GLY A 692 13.47 -37.41 21.65
C GLY A 692 13.73 -36.31 22.69
N ILE A 693 13.38 -35.06 22.38
CA ILE A 693 13.46 -33.94 23.33
C ILE A 693 12.53 -34.15 24.51
N PHE A 694 11.28 -34.57 24.27
CA PHE A 694 10.32 -34.86 25.32
C PHE A 694 10.86 -35.92 26.29
N HIS A 695 11.40 -37.02 25.77
CA HIS A 695 12.04 -38.04 26.61
C HIS A 695 13.25 -37.50 27.38
N HIS A 696 14.07 -36.66 26.75
CA HIS A 696 15.22 -36.04 27.41
C HIS A 696 14.78 -35.13 28.56
N ILE A 697 13.80 -34.24 28.35
CA ILE A 697 13.26 -33.35 29.39
C ILE A 697 12.74 -34.17 30.57
N ASN A 698 11.90 -35.18 30.32
CA ASN A 698 11.38 -36.02 31.40
C ASN A 698 12.50 -36.76 32.15
N ARG A 699 13.51 -37.26 31.45
CA ARG A 699 14.68 -37.90 32.08
C ARG A 699 15.47 -36.94 32.96
N THR A 700 15.60 -35.66 32.58
CA THR A 700 16.24 -34.65 33.45
C THR A 700 15.42 -34.37 34.72
N LEU A 701 14.12 -34.65 34.69
CA LEU A 701 13.23 -34.60 35.86
C LEU A 701 13.19 -35.93 36.65
N GLY A 702 14.00 -36.92 36.26
CA GLY A 702 14.03 -38.25 36.89
C GLY A 702 12.91 -39.19 36.44
N ILE A 703 12.15 -38.83 35.41
CA ILE A 703 11.05 -39.63 34.86
C ILE A 703 11.54 -40.34 33.59
N ASP A 704 11.68 -41.66 33.63
CA ASP A 704 11.88 -42.41 32.38
C ASP A 704 10.54 -42.53 31.65
N THR A 705 10.53 -42.15 30.38
CA THR A 705 9.34 -42.22 29.51
C THR A 705 9.59 -43.12 28.31
N LYS A 706 10.79 -43.70 28.19
CA LYS A 706 11.17 -44.59 27.08
C LYS A 706 11.16 -46.06 27.47
N HIS A 707 11.44 -46.36 28.74
CA HIS A 707 11.48 -47.73 29.28
C HIS A 707 10.34 -48.02 30.26
N THR A 708 9.37 -47.11 30.35
CA THR A 708 8.17 -47.30 31.18
C THR A 708 7.18 -48.16 30.42
N GLU A 709 6.95 -49.38 30.93
CA GLU A 709 5.93 -50.27 30.40
C GLU A 709 4.55 -49.71 30.77
N VAL A 710 3.75 -49.37 29.76
CA VAL A 710 2.34 -49.02 29.96
C VAL A 710 1.58 -50.32 30.16
N THR A 711 0.98 -50.49 31.34
CA THR A 711 0.18 -51.69 31.62
C THR A 711 -1.18 -51.59 30.92
N GLN A 712 -1.85 -52.72 30.70
CA GLN A 712 -3.22 -52.70 30.17
C GLN A 712 -4.17 -51.94 31.10
N GLU A 713 -3.93 -51.95 32.41
CA GLU A 713 -4.68 -51.16 33.40
C GLU A 713 -4.53 -49.65 33.16
N ASP A 714 -3.34 -49.17 32.79
CA ASP A 714 -3.11 -47.76 32.45
C ASP A 714 -3.84 -47.34 31.16
N ILE A 715 -3.85 -48.23 30.16
CA ILE A 715 -4.58 -48.01 28.90
C ILE A 715 -6.09 -47.97 29.17
N ASP A 716 -6.60 -48.92 29.93
CA ASP A 716 -8.02 -49.01 30.28
C ASP A 716 -8.45 -47.81 31.16
N PHE A 717 -7.55 -47.31 32.02
CA PHE A 717 -7.77 -46.09 32.80
C PHE A 717 -7.86 -44.84 31.91
N LEU A 718 -6.99 -44.71 30.91
CA LEU A 718 -6.99 -43.57 29.97
C LEU A 718 -8.16 -43.62 28.96
N LEU A 719 -8.60 -44.82 28.58
CA LEU A 719 -9.73 -45.04 27.67
C LEU A 719 -11.08 -44.92 28.38
N LYS A 720 -11.13 -45.11 29.70
CA LYS A 720 -12.22 -44.65 30.56
C LYS A 720 -12.14 -43.12 30.68
N GLY A 721 -12.49 -42.42 29.59
CA GLY A 721 -12.92 -41.03 29.70
C GLY A 721 -14.04 -40.93 30.76
N GLU A 722 -14.21 -39.77 31.37
CA GLU A 722 -15.26 -39.48 32.36
C GLU A 722 -16.66 -39.88 31.85
N GLU A 723 -17.01 -41.16 31.97
CA GLU A 723 -18.38 -41.65 31.98
C GLU A 723 -18.71 -41.91 33.46
N ASP A 724 -19.71 -41.17 33.92
CA ASP A 724 -20.47 -41.36 35.15
C ASP A 724 -19.81 -41.01 36.49
N ASN A 725 -19.78 -39.70 36.76
CA ASN A 725 -20.17 -39.17 38.08
C ASN A 725 -21.38 -38.23 37.91
N ASP A 726 -22.47 -38.73 37.35
CA ASP A 726 -23.79 -38.10 37.51
C ASP A 726 -24.61 -38.93 38.53
N PRO A 727 -24.65 -38.55 39.82
CA PRO A 727 -25.50 -39.20 40.79
C PRO A 727 -26.92 -38.59 40.71
N ASN A 728 -27.66 -39.11 39.75
CA ASN A 728 -29.11 -39.26 39.70
C ASN A 728 -30.03 -38.03 39.43
N PRO A 729 -31.09 -38.29 38.63
CA PRO A 729 -32.19 -37.39 38.34
C PRO A 729 -33.30 -37.51 39.40
N THR A 730 -33.91 -36.40 39.80
CA THR A 730 -35.32 -36.33 40.22
C THR A 730 -35.75 -34.86 40.40
N ASP A 731 -36.86 -34.51 39.77
CA ASP A 731 -37.87 -33.51 40.13
C ASP A 731 -37.48 -32.11 40.63
N GLY A 732 -38.01 -31.09 39.93
CA GLY A 732 -38.57 -29.91 40.60
C GLY A 732 -38.25 -28.54 39.98
N SER A 733 -39.30 -27.92 39.42
CA SER A 733 -39.50 -26.54 38.95
C SER A 733 -38.89 -26.10 37.62
#